data_AF-A0A8H7G2R6-F1
#
_entry.id   AF-A0A8H7G2R6-F1
#
_cell.length_a   1.000
_cell.length_b   1.000
_cell.length_c   1.000
_cell.angle_alpha   90.00
_cell.angle_beta   90.00
_cell.angle_gamma   90.00
#
_symmetry.space_group_name_H-M   'P 1'
#
loop_
_entity.id
_entity.type
_entity.pdbx_description
1 polymer ?
#
loop_
_entity_poly.entity_id
_entity_poly.type
_entity_poly.pdbx_seq_one_letter_code
_entity_poly.pdbx_strand_id
1 'polypeptide(L)'
;MATEHPQSSHSTPWSWLPGPVFSNITHADPSLVRSRKLWGGEVLFSRAALQKPGRADVMIRSTIAVPSTHPLTHAHVRCAFRKLRFEHPSIASKIMWNENHSDAKFVYEAPQSEAEVERWLDDVVSLREATAQSDVDGLLKAELQELGRLDAQRTSDELKLYHLAPSSSSSGDRKNQHIFLLYLRHTTFDGIGSWEAMGCFLSELAKVLASPPVPQELAWGTEFGRLARTVPDRVSQDAQWTPKDLHGNWPLVKRVKEIIARPPTCFGIPYPSTTAPQVGMEYFGKVFPPSTLKGLLAATRQRKVKLFATQFAMNLITCMRVSPPPLLPPTPAEGDRDTVGEDGEHRITLSYNAVNLRPTLSTQITEGAGGVPEKRELVSAIGFNTLDARDLMRFRSVGGDNAGVSDRETLDAIWTLAREIQAQLTEQAAWDKDITRCVPAVLGVLAGSLKTLPPKYRMQTPQIINTGALDSIIKHSYPIPPFSPSSPGTRPAEFQVLDIGLHNVILHFAVHTYTWGGELHHSYNVPTSINGHMEEGRDVVDRYTAELERITALVAADVQASPDAKGTQYSKEVIVIQRAPEKSKGLLSSLKGIWDMFYVESIGESSMMDPNGYIFALFSAPYSTLYNPTPCIPSQCKSLPPRIAVDAFGLVWRVSEADFHALRAMAESTRIYAAHDWSTRVSYTCQPSQAIILPSDGEKTGYVRVYTHAFNTGTTSLVEPVTLANGVTYTTFPQHIIDLLSIVYQRTWGATFGPMGEAKWPKTAGGPERA
;
A
#
# COMPACT_ATOMS: atom_id res chain seq x y z
N MET A 1 -22.48 -20.04 -35.52
CA MET A 1 -21.66 -20.91 -34.66
C MET A 1 -21.31 -20.10 -33.42
N ALA A 2 -22.00 -20.33 -32.31
CA ALA A 2 -21.64 -19.75 -31.03
C ALA A 2 -20.40 -20.51 -30.55
N THR A 3 -19.24 -19.84 -30.54
CA THR A 3 -18.03 -20.36 -29.91
C THR A 3 -18.34 -20.56 -28.43
N GLU A 4 -18.33 -21.81 -27.98
CA GLU A 4 -18.38 -22.16 -26.57
C GLU A 4 -17.29 -21.38 -25.83
N HIS A 5 -17.70 -20.46 -24.97
CA HIS A 5 -16.79 -19.82 -24.03
C HIS A 5 -16.18 -20.91 -23.15
N PRO A 6 -14.84 -20.98 -23.01
CA PRO A 6 -14.18 -22.00 -22.21
C PRO A 6 -14.75 -21.98 -20.78
N GLN A 7 -15.14 -23.18 -20.33
CA GLN A 7 -15.80 -23.44 -19.05
C GLN A 7 -15.03 -22.82 -17.87
N SER A 8 -15.75 -21.97 -17.13
CA SER A 8 -15.50 -21.42 -15.80
C SER A 8 -14.04 -21.15 -15.42
N SER A 9 -13.52 -19.96 -15.78
CA SER A 9 -12.47 -19.37 -14.96
C SER A 9 -12.99 -19.28 -13.52
N HIS A 10 -12.31 -19.93 -12.57
CA HIS A 10 -12.69 -19.89 -11.17
C HIS A 10 -12.79 -18.42 -10.71
N SER A 11 -14.00 -17.93 -10.45
CA SER A 11 -14.24 -16.60 -9.90
C SER A 11 -13.61 -16.51 -8.51
N THR A 12 -12.79 -15.50 -8.26
CA THR A 12 -12.27 -15.25 -6.91
C THR A 12 -13.39 -14.68 -6.02
N PRO A 13 -13.21 -14.66 -4.68
CA PRO A 13 -14.17 -13.99 -3.79
C PRO A 13 -14.39 -12.49 -4.04
N TRP A 14 -13.56 -11.90 -4.90
CA TRP A 14 -13.57 -10.48 -5.27
C TRP A 14 -14.05 -10.24 -6.71
N SER A 15 -14.47 -11.28 -7.43
CA SER A 15 -15.07 -11.11 -8.75
C SER A 15 -16.39 -10.35 -8.67
N TRP A 16 -16.76 -9.67 -9.76
CA TRP A 16 -18.07 -9.05 -9.90
C TRP A 16 -19.16 -10.12 -9.97
N LEU A 17 -20.14 -10.04 -9.07
CA LEU A 17 -21.26 -10.96 -8.99
C LEU A 17 -22.59 -10.20 -9.17
N PRO A 18 -23.59 -10.82 -9.83
CA PRO A 18 -24.96 -10.31 -9.81
C PRO A 18 -25.60 -10.53 -8.43
N GLY A 19 -26.67 -9.78 -8.14
CA GLY A 19 -27.49 -9.97 -6.94
C GLY A 19 -27.30 -8.91 -5.86
N PRO A 20 -27.91 -9.10 -4.67
CA PRO A 20 -27.97 -8.07 -3.64
C PRO A 20 -26.58 -7.74 -3.09
N VAL A 21 -26.34 -6.44 -2.88
CA VAL A 21 -25.08 -5.94 -2.32
C VAL A 21 -24.87 -6.48 -0.92
N PHE A 22 -25.86 -6.32 -0.05
CA PHE A 22 -25.96 -6.96 1.26
C PHE A 22 -27.38 -7.46 1.45
N SER A 23 -27.60 -8.42 2.37
CA SER A 23 -28.91 -9.05 2.58
C SER A 23 -30.01 -8.06 2.98
N ASN A 24 -29.64 -6.89 3.51
CA ASN A 24 -30.53 -5.84 3.96
C ASN A 24 -30.72 -4.70 2.93
N ILE A 25 -30.08 -4.77 1.75
CA ILE A 25 -30.17 -3.73 0.73
C ILE A 25 -30.95 -4.27 -0.48
N THR A 26 -32.11 -3.67 -0.74
CA THR A 26 -32.97 -3.99 -1.88
C THR A 26 -32.75 -2.98 -3.02
N HIS A 27 -32.53 -3.48 -4.23
CA HIS A 27 -32.52 -2.66 -5.45
C HIS A 27 -33.81 -2.88 -6.24
N ALA A 28 -34.26 -1.85 -6.95
CA ALA A 28 -35.47 -1.91 -7.77
C ALA A 28 -35.37 -2.99 -8.86
N ASP A 29 -34.20 -3.09 -9.50
CA ASP A 29 -33.89 -4.15 -10.46
C ASP A 29 -32.50 -4.76 -10.16
N PRO A 30 -32.45 -5.92 -9.46
CA PRO A 30 -31.20 -6.61 -9.16
C PRO A 30 -30.43 -7.08 -10.40
N SER A 31 -31.07 -7.20 -11.57
CA SER A 31 -30.40 -7.62 -12.81
C SER A 31 -29.43 -6.54 -13.33
N LEU A 32 -29.68 -5.29 -12.97
CA LEU A 32 -28.88 -4.12 -13.33
C LEU A 32 -27.75 -3.83 -12.35
N VAL A 33 -27.59 -4.64 -11.31
CA VAL A 33 -26.59 -4.41 -10.26
C VAL A 33 -25.52 -5.47 -10.32
N ARG A 34 -24.26 -5.04 -10.21
CA ARG A 34 -23.10 -5.89 -9.97
C ARG A 34 -22.38 -5.40 -8.73
N SER A 35 -21.94 -6.31 -7.90
CA SER A 35 -21.12 -5.96 -6.74
C SER A 35 -19.94 -6.90 -6.56
N ARG A 36 -18.89 -6.41 -5.90
CA ARG A 36 -17.74 -7.21 -5.49
C ARG A 36 -17.16 -6.72 -4.18
N LYS A 37 -16.44 -7.60 -3.49
CA LYS A 37 -15.64 -7.20 -2.33
C LYS A 37 -14.47 -6.31 -2.75
N LEU A 38 -14.06 -5.43 -1.83
CA LEU A 38 -12.84 -4.65 -1.96
C LEU A 38 -11.61 -5.56 -1.80
N TRP A 39 -10.54 -5.27 -2.53
CA TRP A 39 -9.27 -6.00 -2.47
C TRP A 39 -8.07 -5.06 -2.27
N GLY A 40 -7.07 -5.49 -1.52
CA GLY A 40 -5.80 -4.76 -1.42
C GLY A 40 -5.94 -3.33 -0.91
N GLY A 41 -5.30 -2.38 -1.61
CA GLY A 41 -5.35 -0.96 -1.27
C GLY A 41 -6.77 -0.39 -1.21
N GLU A 42 -7.73 -0.96 -1.95
CA GLU A 42 -9.14 -0.55 -1.91
C GLU A 42 -9.69 -0.63 -0.48
N VAL A 43 -9.34 -1.66 0.29
CA VAL A 43 -9.78 -1.82 1.69
C VAL A 43 -9.19 -0.73 2.58
N LEU A 44 -7.91 -0.39 2.38
CA LEU A 44 -7.23 0.64 3.18
C LEU A 44 -7.81 2.03 2.90
N PHE A 45 -7.94 2.40 1.62
CA PHE A 45 -8.38 3.72 1.23
C PHE A 45 -9.88 3.94 1.50
N SER A 46 -10.72 2.94 1.30
CA SER A 46 -12.14 3.01 1.68
C SER A 46 -12.32 3.25 3.18
N ARG A 47 -11.60 2.52 4.04
CA ARG A 47 -11.64 2.72 5.50
C ARG A 47 -11.09 4.10 5.87
N ALA A 48 -10.01 4.54 5.24
CA ALA A 48 -9.45 5.86 5.45
C ALA A 48 -10.45 6.97 5.09
N ALA A 49 -11.15 6.83 3.96
CA ALA A 49 -12.20 7.75 3.51
C ALA A 49 -13.44 7.73 4.40
N LEU A 50 -13.81 6.55 4.94
CA LEU A 50 -14.90 6.43 5.91
C LEU A 50 -14.58 7.17 7.22
N GLN A 51 -13.34 7.06 7.71
CA GLN A 51 -12.89 7.73 8.92
C GLN A 51 -12.68 9.23 8.73
N LYS A 52 -12.17 9.63 7.56
CA LYS A 52 -11.89 11.02 7.21
C LYS A 52 -12.20 11.23 5.72
N PRO A 53 -13.40 11.74 5.38
CA PRO A 53 -13.78 12.00 4.00
C PRO A 53 -12.74 12.83 3.26
N GLY A 54 -12.49 12.50 1.98
CA GLY A 54 -11.45 13.16 1.19
C GLY A 54 -10.03 12.63 1.43
N ARG A 55 -9.78 11.86 2.50
CA ARG A 55 -8.42 11.38 2.79
C ARG A 55 -7.91 10.47 1.66
N ALA A 56 -6.75 10.85 1.17
CA ALA A 56 -6.00 10.25 0.08
C ALA A 56 -6.59 10.45 -1.32
N ASP A 57 -7.69 11.21 -1.47
CA ASP A 57 -8.28 11.46 -2.80
C ASP A 57 -7.25 12.08 -3.75
N VAL A 58 -7.32 11.69 -5.01
CA VAL A 58 -6.35 12.01 -6.06
C VAL A 58 -6.98 13.05 -6.98
N MET A 59 -6.17 14.01 -7.41
CA MET A 59 -6.56 15.06 -8.35
C MET A 59 -5.57 15.07 -9.51
N ILE A 60 -6.05 14.76 -10.71
CA ILE A 60 -5.24 14.80 -11.93
C ILE A 60 -5.74 15.92 -12.82
N ARG A 61 -4.83 16.79 -13.27
CA ARG A 61 -5.16 17.83 -14.24
C ARG A 61 -4.48 17.61 -15.58
N SER A 62 -5.15 18.05 -16.63
CA SER A 62 -4.62 18.17 -17.99
C SER A 62 -5.04 19.52 -18.57
N THR A 63 -4.07 20.28 -19.06
CA THR A 63 -4.29 21.49 -19.84
C THR A 63 -4.21 21.13 -21.31
N ILE A 64 -5.20 21.51 -22.11
CA ILE A 64 -5.22 21.23 -23.55
C ILE A 64 -5.43 22.50 -24.37
N ALA A 65 -4.91 22.48 -25.60
CA ALA A 65 -5.22 23.46 -26.63
C ALA A 65 -5.99 22.80 -27.77
N VAL A 66 -7.21 23.26 -28.01
CA VAL A 66 -8.10 22.74 -29.05
C VAL A 66 -7.99 23.59 -30.32
N PRO A 67 -8.00 23.01 -31.53
CA PRO A 67 -8.03 23.79 -32.76
C PRO A 67 -9.29 24.69 -32.82
N SER A 68 -9.14 25.93 -33.29
CA SER A 68 -10.26 26.86 -33.45
C SER A 68 -11.35 26.37 -34.41
N THR A 69 -11.02 25.43 -35.29
CA THR A 69 -11.95 24.75 -36.21
C THR A 69 -12.85 23.73 -35.52
N HIS A 70 -12.56 23.35 -34.28
CA HIS A 70 -13.29 22.35 -33.50
C HIS A 70 -13.60 22.91 -32.10
N PRO A 71 -14.50 23.90 -31.99
CA PRO A 71 -14.77 24.56 -30.71
C PRO A 71 -15.27 23.54 -29.67
N LEU A 72 -14.55 23.47 -28.55
CA LEU A 72 -14.91 22.60 -27.44
C LEU A 72 -15.98 23.26 -26.56
N THR A 73 -17.13 22.60 -26.43
CA THR A 73 -18.21 23.02 -25.51
C THR A 73 -18.36 22.03 -24.37
N HIS A 74 -19.02 22.45 -23.28
CA HIS A 74 -19.33 21.55 -22.17
C HIS A 74 -20.17 20.34 -22.59
N ALA A 75 -21.02 20.46 -23.61
CA ALA A 75 -21.80 19.33 -24.14
C ALA A 75 -20.90 18.23 -24.76
N HIS A 76 -19.79 18.59 -25.41
CA HIS A 76 -18.81 17.61 -25.90
C HIS A 76 -18.16 16.88 -24.73
N VAL A 77 -17.80 17.62 -23.67
CA VAL A 77 -17.21 17.05 -22.45
C VAL A 77 -18.16 16.03 -21.81
N ARG A 78 -19.44 16.37 -21.65
CA ARG A 78 -20.47 15.47 -21.14
C ARG A 78 -20.65 14.24 -22.03
N CYS A 79 -20.71 14.41 -23.35
CA CYS A 79 -20.80 13.29 -24.29
C CYS A 79 -19.60 12.34 -24.20
N ALA A 80 -18.38 12.89 -24.10
CA ALA A 80 -17.16 12.10 -23.94
C ALA A 80 -17.16 11.32 -22.61
N PHE A 81 -17.59 11.96 -21.52
CA PHE A 81 -17.65 11.32 -20.20
C PHE A 81 -18.76 10.26 -20.12
N ARG A 82 -19.88 10.46 -20.82
CA ARG A 82 -20.94 9.46 -21.01
C ARG A 82 -20.38 8.22 -21.72
N LYS A 83 -19.62 8.41 -22.80
CA LYS A 83 -18.94 7.32 -23.51
C LYS A 83 -17.91 6.61 -22.64
N LEU A 84 -17.13 7.38 -21.87
CA LEU A 84 -16.18 6.83 -20.91
C LEU A 84 -16.86 5.92 -19.87
N ARG A 85 -18.03 6.29 -19.33
CA ARG A 85 -18.78 5.42 -18.41
C ARG A 85 -19.19 4.12 -19.07
N PHE A 86 -19.62 4.16 -20.33
CA PHE A 86 -20.02 2.95 -21.03
C PHE A 86 -18.84 2.01 -21.33
N GLU A 87 -17.70 2.56 -21.72
CA GLU A 87 -16.50 1.76 -22.01
C GLU A 87 -15.77 1.30 -20.74
N HIS A 88 -15.85 2.08 -19.66
CA HIS A 88 -15.21 1.81 -18.37
C HIS A 88 -16.19 2.00 -17.20
N PRO A 89 -17.21 1.15 -17.05
CA PRO A 89 -18.29 1.33 -16.07
C PRO A 89 -17.84 1.40 -14.61
N SER A 90 -16.65 0.88 -14.30
CA SER A 90 -16.06 0.99 -12.97
C SER A 90 -15.91 2.43 -12.48
N ILE A 91 -15.82 3.43 -13.37
CA ILE A 91 -15.74 4.84 -12.96
C ILE A 91 -17.01 5.36 -12.27
N ALA A 92 -18.15 4.72 -12.51
CA ALA A 92 -19.44 5.05 -11.91
C ALA A 92 -19.83 4.07 -10.79
N SER A 93 -18.87 3.25 -10.34
CA SER A 93 -19.07 2.41 -9.15
C SER A 93 -19.10 3.27 -7.89
N LYS A 94 -19.75 2.75 -6.85
CA LYS A 94 -19.81 3.35 -5.51
C LYS A 94 -19.37 2.32 -4.48
N ILE A 95 -18.89 2.80 -3.35
CA ILE A 95 -18.64 1.93 -2.18
C ILE A 95 -19.90 1.92 -1.32
N MET A 96 -20.40 0.72 -1.04
CA MET A 96 -21.46 0.50 -0.07
C MET A 96 -20.92 -0.26 1.13
N TRP A 97 -21.28 0.22 2.32
CA TRP A 97 -20.97 -0.43 3.60
C TRP A 97 -22.18 -1.18 4.12
N ASN A 98 -21.95 -2.26 4.86
CA ASN A 98 -23.01 -2.86 5.67
C ASN A 98 -23.35 -1.98 6.88
N GLU A 99 -24.43 -2.31 7.60
CA GLU A 99 -24.99 -1.47 8.68
C GLU A 99 -23.98 -1.12 9.79
N ASN A 100 -23.09 -2.06 10.12
CA ASN A 100 -22.08 -1.88 11.15
C ASN A 100 -20.72 -1.40 10.60
N HIS A 101 -20.63 -1.07 9.31
CA HIS A 101 -19.42 -0.67 8.62
C HIS A 101 -18.24 -1.65 8.77
N SER A 102 -18.52 -2.93 9.00
CA SER A 102 -17.48 -3.97 9.13
C SER A 102 -17.01 -4.49 7.76
N ASP A 103 -17.89 -4.43 6.75
CA ASP A 103 -17.62 -4.87 5.38
C ASP A 103 -18.06 -3.82 4.36
N ALA A 104 -17.36 -3.78 3.23
CA ALA A 104 -17.62 -2.87 2.12
C ALA A 104 -17.54 -3.60 0.78
N LYS A 105 -18.36 -3.14 -0.16
CA LYS A 105 -18.37 -3.64 -1.53
C LYS A 105 -18.34 -2.49 -2.52
N PHE A 106 -17.65 -2.72 -3.62
CA PHE A 106 -17.90 -1.94 -4.83
C PHE A 106 -19.22 -2.38 -5.44
N VAL A 107 -20.01 -1.40 -5.86
CA VAL A 107 -21.32 -1.60 -6.47
C VAL A 107 -21.39 -0.76 -7.73
N TYR A 108 -21.75 -1.40 -8.82
CA TYR A 108 -22.07 -0.74 -10.06
C TYR A 108 -23.53 -1.02 -10.42
N GLU A 109 -24.25 0.02 -10.81
CA GLU A 109 -25.62 -0.05 -11.29
C GLU A 109 -25.68 0.54 -12.70
N ALA A 110 -26.14 -0.27 -13.65
CA ALA A 110 -26.40 0.20 -15.01
C ALA A 110 -27.62 1.15 -14.98
N PRO A 111 -27.58 2.26 -15.73
CA PRO A 111 -28.70 3.18 -15.78
C PRO A 111 -29.91 2.54 -16.47
N GLN A 112 -31.10 2.76 -15.93
CA GLN A 112 -32.37 2.25 -16.48
C GLN A 112 -32.84 3.08 -17.69
N SER A 113 -32.36 4.31 -17.81
CA SER A 113 -32.76 5.25 -18.85
C SER A 113 -31.71 6.32 -19.10
N GLU A 114 -31.77 7.00 -20.24
CA GLU A 114 -30.92 8.17 -20.51
C GLU A 114 -31.16 9.32 -19.51
N ALA A 115 -32.36 9.44 -18.95
CA ALA A 115 -32.64 10.43 -17.91
C ALA A 115 -31.83 10.17 -16.62
N GLU A 116 -31.51 8.92 -16.31
CA GLU A 116 -30.57 8.58 -15.22
C GLU A 116 -29.11 8.90 -15.57
N VAL A 117 -28.75 8.73 -16.85
CA VAL A 117 -27.41 9.11 -17.34
C VAL A 117 -27.20 10.60 -17.23
N GLU A 118 -28.17 11.41 -17.66
CA GLU A 118 -28.07 12.87 -17.59
C GLU A 118 -28.00 13.37 -16.14
N ARG A 119 -28.83 12.81 -15.24
CA ARG A 119 -28.74 13.12 -13.80
C ARG A 119 -27.35 12.78 -13.23
N TRP A 120 -26.81 11.62 -13.57
CA TRP A 120 -25.45 11.26 -13.15
C TRP A 120 -24.41 12.23 -13.71
N LEU A 121 -24.52 12.64 -14.97
CA LEU A 121 -23.62 13.62 -15.58
C LEU A 121 -23.70 14.98 -14.89
N ASP A 122 -24.88 15.41 -14.46
CA ASP A 122 -25.06 16.65 -13.68
C ASP A 122 -24.33 16.59 -12.33
N ASP A 123 -24.28 15.42 -11.70
CA ASP A 123 -23.61 15.22 -10.40
C ASP A 123 -22.08 15.15 -10.51
N VAL A 124 -21.55 14.62 -11.62
CA VAL A 124 -20.12 14.29 -11.76
C VAL A 124 -19.35 15.14 -12.77
N VAL A 125 -20.01 15.86 -13.67
CA VAL A 125 -19.36 16.71 -14.69
C VAL A 125 -19.74 18.17 -14.46
N SER A 126 -18.80 18.97 -13.96
CA SER A 126 -18.99 20.38 -13.63
C SER A 126 -18.33 21.30 -14.64
N LEU A 127 -18.97 22.43 -14.96
CA LEU A 127 -18.39 23.54 -15.72
C LEU A 127 -17.97 24.66 -14.77
N ARG A 128 -16.81 25.26 -15.06
CA ARG A 128 -16.31 26.51 -14.48
C ARG A 128 -15.84 27.39 -15.63
N GLU A 129 -16.39 28.58 -15.76
CA GLU A 129 -16.03 29.51 -16.84
C GLU A 129 -15.17 30.63 -16.29
N ALA A 130 -14.06 30.93 -16.97
CA ALA A 130 -13.19 32.04 -16.61
C ALA A 130 -13.95 33.36 -16.77
N THR A 131 -13.64 34.32 -15.90
CA THR A 131 -14.26 35.66 -15.90
C THR A 131 -13.26 36.69 -16.39
N ALA A 132 -13.67 37.96 -16.47
CA ALA A 132 -12.74 39.04 -16.76
C ALA A 132 -11.66 39.21 -15.66
N GLN A 133 -11.90 38.70 -14.45
CA GLN A 133 -11.02 38.84 -13.28
C GLN A 133 -10.21 37.57 -12.97
N SER A 134 -10.53 36.42 -13.58
CA SER A 134 -9.86 35.14 -13.31
C SER A 134 -9.75 34.34 -14.59
N ASP A 135 -8.52 34.00 -14.98
CA ASP A 135 -8.26 33.09 -16.09
C ASP A 135 -8.40 31.62 -15.64
N VAL A 136 -8.20 30.69 -16.57
CA VAL A 136 -8.33 29.25 -16.32
C VAL A 136 -7.38 28.75 -15.23
N ASP A 137 -6.19 29.35 -15.11
CA ASP A 137 -5.22 29.01 -14.05
C ASP A 137 -5.68 29.51 -12.68
N GLY A 138 -6.27 30.71 -12.63
CA GLY A 138 -6.93 31.23 -11.44
C GLY A 138 -8.07 30.33 -10.95
N LEU A 139 -8.92 29.84 -11.87
CA LEU A 139 -9.97 28.88 -11.55
C LEU A 139 -9.41 27.55 -11.05
N LEU A 140 -8.37 27.02 -11.72
CA LEU A 140 -7.71 25.79 -11.30
C LEU A 140 -7.19 25.90 -9.86
N LYS A 141 -6.53 27.02 -9.52
CA LYS A 141 -6.02 27.26 -8.17
C LYS A 141 -7.16 27.27 -7.13
N ALA A 142 -8.27 27.94 -7.45
CA ALA A 142 -9.43 28.00 -6.56
C ALA A 142 -10.06 26.61 -6.35
N GLU A 143 -10.25 25.84 -7.43
CA GLU A 143 -10.85 24.50 -7.36
C GLU A 143 -9.91 23.51 -6.63
N LEU A 144 -8.60 23.55 -6.87
CA LEU A 144 -7.64 22.75 -6.11
C LEU A 144 -7.64 23.11 -4.62
N GLN A 145 -7.76 24.40 -4.28
CA GLN A 145 -7.85 24.83 -2.89
C GLN A 145 -9.14 24.34 -2.23
N GLU A 146 -10.28 24.46 -2.91
CA GLU A 146 -11.57 23.95 -2.42
C GLU A 146 -11.53 22.43 -2.22
N LEU A 147 -11.11 21.68 -3.24
CA LEU A 147 -11.02 20.22 -3.19
C LEU A 147 -9.93 19.73 -2.24
N GLY A 148 -8.89 20.52 -1.99
CA GLY A 148 -7.82 20.21 -1.03
C GLY A 148 -8.23 20.36 0.43
N ARG A 149 -9.38 20.98 0.74
CA ARG A 149 -9.86 21.10 2.12
C ARG A 149 -10.30 19.75 2.68
N LEU A 150 -10.03 19.54 3.97
CA LEU A 150 -10.43 18.30 4.66
C LEU A 150 -11.91 18.28 5.04
N ASP A 151 -12.56 19.44 5.08
CA ASP A 151 -13.99 19.60 5.33
C ASP A 151 -14.81 19.77 4.04
N ALA A 152 -14.18 19.71 2.87
CA ALA A 152 -14.90 19.86 1.62
C ALA A 152 -15.90 18.72 1.43
N GLN A 153 -17.10 19.09 0.99
CA GLN A 153 -18.21 18.16 0.83
C GLN A 153 -17.87 17.13 -0.25
N ARG A 154 -18.01 15.84 0.09
CA ARG A 154 -17.80 14.72 -0.84
C ARG A 154 -19.12 14.05 -1.15
N THR A 155 -19.34 13.71 -2.42
CA THR A 155 -20.43 12.80 -2.82
C THR A 155 -19.94 11.36 -2.76
N SER A 156 -20.85 10.40 -2.93
CA SER A 156 -20.54 8.97 -3.00
C SER A 156 -19.78 8.55 -4.27
N ASP A 157 -19.61 9.45 -5.23
CA ASP A 157 -19.06 9.13 -6.55
C ASP A 157 -17.55 8.99 -6.49
N GLU A 158 -17.03 7.97 -7.16
CA GLU A 158 -15.60 7.64 -7.15
C GLU A 158 -14.79 8.47 -8.15
N LEU A 159 -15.46 9.12 -9.11
CA LEU A 159 -14.84 9.99 -10.11
C LEU A 159 -15.73 11.22 -10.39
N LYS A 160 -15.11 12.39 -10.43
CA LYS A 160 -15.69 13.64 -10.95
C LYS A 160 -14.76 14.33 -11.93
N LEU A 161 -15.34 15.10 -12.83
CA LEU A 161 -14.66 15.90 -13.84
C LEU A 161 -15.08 17.36 -13.73
N TYR A 162 -14.09 18.25 -13.61
CA TYR A 162 -14.27 19.69 -13.68
C TYR A 162 -13.68 20.19 -15.01
N HIS A 163 -14.53 20.82 -15.82
CA HIS A 163 -14.17 21.49 -17.06
C HIS A 163 -14.00 22.99 -16.77
N LEU A 164 -12.76 23.45 -16.80
CA LEU A 164 -12.39 24.85 -16.62
C LEU A 164 -12.21 25.46 -18.01
N ALA A 165 -13.22 26.19 -18.46
CA ALA A 165 -13.31 26.78 -19.79
C ALA A 165 -12.78 28.22 -19.81
N PRO A 166 -12.11 28.64 -20.90
CA PRO A 166 -11.69 30.03 -21.07
C PRO A 166 -12.91 30.95 -21.19
N SER A 167 -12.72 32.24 -20.92
CA SER A 167 -13.79 33.23 -21.06
C SER A 167 -14.14 33.37 -22.53
N SER A 168 -15.42 33.59 -22.84
CA SER A 168 -15.85 33.95 -24.20
C SER A 168 -15.18 35.25 -24.71
N SER A 169 -14.73 36.11 -23.80
CA SER A 169 -13.98 37.34 -24.08
C SER A 169 -12.46 37.16 -24.20
N SER A 170 -11.93 35.96 -23.94
CA SER A 170 -10.50 35.68 -24.08
C SER A 170 -10.03 35.83 -25.54
N SER A 171 -8.87 36.45 -25.73
CA SER A 171 -8.23 36.63 -27.04
C SER A 171 -6.90 35.87 -27.13
N GLY A 172 -6.42 35.65 -28.35
CA GLY A 172 -5.17 34.92 -28.62
C GLY A 172 -5.26 33.42 -28.30
N ASP A 173 -4.10 32.80 -28.07
CA ASP A 173 -3.96 31.36 -27.87
C ASP A 173 -4.73 30.83 -26.65
N ARG A 174 -4.91 31.67 -25.63
CA ARG A 174 -5.67 31.35 -24.41
C ARG A 174 -7.15 31.11 -24.66
N LYS A 175 -7.71 31.61 -25.78
CA LYS A 175 -9.13 31.42 -26.13
C LYS A 175 -9.50 29.94 -26.34
N ASN A 176 -8.54 29.11 -26.73
CA ASN A 176 -8.77 27.69 -26.99
C ASN A 176 -8.09 26.78 -25.96
N GLN A 177 -7.66 27.35 -24.83
CA GLN A 177 -7.02 26.62 -23.75
C GLN A 177 -8.06 26.21 -22.72
N HIS A 178 -8.21 24.91 -22.52
CA HIS A 178 -9.13 24.34 -21.53
C HIS A 178 -8.34 23.54 -20.50
N ILE A 179 -8.81 23.52 -19.25
CA ILE A 179 -8.23 22.65 -18.21
C ILE A 179 -9.29 21.64 -17.77
N PHE A 180 -8.89 20.38 -17.71
CA PHE A 180 -9.67 19.30 -17.12
C PHE A 180 -9.04 18.88 -15.82
N LEU A 181 -9.82 18.89 -14.74
CA LEU A 181 -9.42 18.39 -13.44
C LEU A 181 -10.31 17.19 -13.09
N LEU A 182 -9.71 16.00 -13.04
CA LEU A 182 -10.35 14.81 -12.51
C LEU A 182 -10.11 14.74 -11.01
N TYR A 183 -11.19 14.61 -10.25
CA TYR A 183 -11.17 14.31 -8.82
C TYR A 183 -11.56 12.84 -8.64
N LEU A 184 -10.65 12.04 -8.09
CA LEU A 184 -10.78 10.59 -8.02
C LEU A 184 -10.64 10.11 -6.58
N ARG A 185 -11.52 9.23 -6.14
CA ARG A 185 -11.35 8.53 -4.87
C ARG A 185 -10.27 7.46 -4.99
N HIS A 186 -9.33 7.48 -4.05
CA HIS A 186 -8.17 6.58 -4.09
C HIS A 186 -8.56 5.11 -3.85
N THR A 187 -9.77 4.87 -3.35
CA THR A 187 -10.33 3.52 -3.27
C THR A 187 -10.41 2.87 -4.64
N THR A 188 -10.93 3.57 -5.64
CA THR A 188 -11.11 3.02 -6.99
C THR A 188 -9.87 3.20 -7.84
N PHE A 189 -9.17 4.32 -7.71
CA PHE A 189 -8.06 4.69 -8.59
C PHE A 189 -6.76 4.77 -7.81
N ASP A 190 -5.72 4.11 -8.31
CA ASP A 190 -4.35 4.42 -7.92
C ASP A 190 -3.76 5.53 -8.78
N GLY A 191 -2.56 6.04 -8.44
CA GLY A 191 -1.95 7.13 -9.21
C GLY A 191 -1.84 6.83 -10.72
N ILE A 192 -1.51 5.58 -11.10
CA ILE A 192 -1.45 5.16 -12.50
C ILE A 192 -2.86 5.09 -13.12
N GLY A 193 -3.83 4.53 -12.41
CA GLY A 193 -5.22 4.40 -12.85
C GLY A 193 -5.88 5.75 -13.02
N SER A 194 -5.51 6.75 -12.22
CA SER A 194 -5.93 8.13 -12.41
C SER A 194 -5.40 8.73 -13.71
N TRP A 195 -4.13 8.49 -14.04
CA TRP A 195 -3.57 8.87 -15.35
C TRP A 195 -4.24 8.10 -16.50
N GLU A 196 -4.48 6.80 -16.34
CA GLU A 196 -5.18 6.01 -17.35
C GLU A 196 -6.59 6.53 -17.60
N ALA A 197 -7.31 6.93 -16.55
CA ALA A 197 -8.64 7.53 -16.66
C ALA A 197 -8.60 8.85 -17.44
N MET A 198 -7.64 9.74 -17.15
CA MET A 198 -7.44 10.96 -17.93
C MET A 198 -7.12 10.67 -19.40
N GLY A 199 -6.24 9.70 -19.69
CA GLY A 199 -5.90 9.32 -21.06
C GLY A 199 -7.08 8.74 -21.84
N CYS A 200 -7.90 7.91 -21.20
CA CYS A 200 -9.13 7.38 -21.80
C CYS A 200 -10.14 8.50 -22.05
N PHE A 201 -10.33 9.40 -21.09
CA PHE A 201 -11.21 10.56 -21.25
C PHE A 201 -10.78 11.45 -22.43
N LEU A 202 -9.51 11.83 -22.52
CA LEU A 202 -8.99 12.64 -23.62
C LEU A 202 -9.16 11.93 -24.98
N SER A 203 -9.00 10.61 -25.01
CA SER A 203 -9.27 9.82 -26.21
C SER A 203 -10.74 9.84 -26.63
N GLU A 204 -11.67 9.73 -25.68
CA GLU A 204 -13.12 9.85 -25.97
C GLU A 204 -13.49 11.27 -26.39
N LEU A 205 -12.89 12.28 -25.77
CA LEU A 205 -13.09 13.67 -26.13
C LEU A 205 -12.69 13.95 -27.58
N ALA A 206 -11.55 13.42 -28.02
CA ALA A 206 -11.09 13.58 -29.40
C ALA A 206 -12.07 12.99 -30.41
N LYS A 207 -12.65 11.83 -30.10
CA LYS A 207 -13.68 11.18 -30.93
C LYS A 207 -14.95 12.03 -31.01
N VAL A 208 -15.39 12.58 -29.88
CA VAL A 208 -16.63 13.38 -29.80
C VAL A 208 -16.46 14.75 -30.48
N LEU A 209 -15.27 15.36 -30.44
CA LEU A 209 -14.99 16.64 -31.10
C LEU A 209 -15.13 16.58 -32.64
N ALA A 210 -15.11 15.39 -33.23
CA ALA A 210 -15.27 15.20 -34.67
C ALA A 210 -16.70 15.45 -35.17
N SER A 211 -17.69 15.56 -34.29
CA SER A 211 -19.11 15.66 -34.64
C SER A 211 -19.85 16.59 -33.67
N PRO A 212 -21.04 17.10 -34.05
CA PRO A 212 -21.91 17.77 -33.10
C PRO A 212 -22.12 16.91 -31.84
N PRO A 213 -22.22 17.50 -30.64
CA PRO A 213 -22.31 16.77 -29.38
C PRO A 213 -23.72 16.18 -29.18
N VAL A 214 -24.11 15.28 -30.08
CA VAL A 214 -25.36 14.54 -30.02
C VAL A 214 -25.08 13.21 -29.34
N PRO A 215 -25.71 12.91 -28.19
CA PRO A 215 -25.52 11.64 -27.51
C PRO A 215 -25.89 10.48 -28.44
N GLN A 216 -24.93 9.60 -28.73
CA GLN A 216 -25.21 8.35 -29.42
C GLN A 216 -25.98 7.41 -28.48
N GLU A 217 -26.99 6.72 -28.98
CA GLU A 217 -27.68 5.67 -28.21
C GLU A 217 -26.68 4.60 -27.74
N LEU A 218 -26.80 4.22 -26.48
CA LEU A 218 -25.94 3.22 -25.84
C LEU A 218 -26.84 2.12 -25.27
N ALA A 219 -26.49 0.87 -25.55
CA ALA A 219 -27.19 -0.29 -25.01
C ALA A 219 -26.77 -0.53 -23.56
N TRP A 220 -27.25 0.30 -22.63
CA TRP A 220 -26.97 0.18 -21.20
C TRP A 220 -27.34 -1.20 -20.66
N GLY A 221 -26.61 -1.67 -19.65
CA GLY A 221 -26.62 -3.05 -19.16
C GLY A 221 -25.68 -3.99 -19.94
N THR A 222 -25.29 -3.68 -21.19
CA THR A 222 -24.28 -4.49 -21.90
C THR A 222 -22.86 -4.21 -21.43
N GLU A 223 -22.64 -3.06 -20.81
CA GLU A 223 -21.36 -2.64 -20.25
C GLU A 223 -20.88 -3.46 -19.05
N PHE A 224 -21.70 -4.31 -18.43
CA PHE A 224 -21.21 -5.19 -17.36
C PHE A 224 -20.00 -6.04 -17.78
N GLY A 225 -19.91 -6.46 -19.05
CA GLY A 225 -18.74 -7.15 -19.60
C GLY A 225 -17.47 -6.29 -19.71
N ARG A 226 -17.57 -4.99 -19.39
CA ARG A 226 -16.47 -4.03 -19.35
C ARG A 226 -16.09 -3.56 -17.94
N LEU A 227 -16.75 -4.08 -16.91
CA LEU A 227 -16.33 -3.84 -15.53
C LEU A 227 -14.88 -4.31 -15.34
N ALA A 228 -14.05 -3.44 -14.77
CA ALA A 228 -12.65 -3.73 -14.52
C ALA A 228 -12.54 -4.93 -13.56
N ARG A 229 -11.80 -5.95 -13.97
CA ARG A 229 -11.53 -7.13 -13.14
C ARG A 229 -10.70 -6.71 -11.93
N THR A 230 -10.95 -7.36 -10.79
CA THR A 230 -10.09 -7.16 -9.63
C THR A 230 -8.70 -7.75 -9.87
N VAL A 231 -7.69 -7.31 -9.13
CA VAL A 231 -6.31 -7.79 -9.29
C VAL A 231 -6.19 -9.33 -9.21
N PRO A 232 -6.83 -10.03 -8.25
CA PRO A 232 -6.82 -11.50 -8.20
C PRO A 232 -7.41 -12.21 -9.43
N ASP A 233 -8.26 -11.54 -10.22
CA ASP A 233 -8.86 -12.10 -11.43
C ASP A 233 -8.01 -11.86 -12.68
N ARG A 234 -6.88 -11.15 -12.52
CA ARG A 234 -5.97 -10.77 -13.60
C ARG A 234 -4.64 -11.50 -13.54
N VAL A 235 -4.38 -12.32 -12.53
CA VAL A 235 -3.12 -13.07 -12.45
C VAL A 235 -3.17 -14.33 -13.29
N SER A 236 -1.99 -14.90 -13.58
CA SER A 236 -1.86 -16.23 -14.17
C SER A 236 -2.41 -17.31 -13.22
N GLN A 237 -2.72 -18.48 -13.76
CA GLN A 237 -3.36 -19.57 -13.02
C GLN A 237 -2.52 -20.08 -11.84
N ASP A 238 -1.19 -20.05 -11.95
CA ASP A 238 -0.23 -20.42 -10.90
C ASP A 238 -0.17 -19.41 -9.75
N ALA A 239 -0.55 -18.15 -10.01
CA ALA A 239 -0.61 -17.07 -9.03
C ALA A 239 -2.03 -16.83 -8.48
N GLN A 240 -3.00 -17.70 -8.83
CA GLN A 240 -4.37 -17.56 -8.39
C GLN A 240 -4.50 -17.73 -6.87
N TRP A 241 -5.23 -16.80 -6.23
CA TRP A 241 -5.45 -16.81 -4.79
C TRP A 241 -6.28 -18.03 -4.34
N THR A 242 -5.92 -18.61 -3.20
CA THR A 242 -6.70 -19.65 -2.50
C THR A 242 -6.87 -19.31 -1.02
N PRO A 243 -7.90 -19.84 -0.31
CA PRO A 243 -8.05 -19.62 1.12
C PRO A 243 -6.84 -20.00 1.98
N LYS A 244 -6.03 -20.97 1.53
CA LYS A 244 -4.79 -21.38 2.21
C LYS A 244 -3.75 -20.26 2.27
N ASP A 245 -3.81 -19.30 1.34
CA ASP A 245 -2.87 -18.19 1.26
C ASP A 245 -2.97 -17.24 2.45
N LEU A 246 -4.11 -17.19 3.15
CA LEU A 246 -4.24 -16.40 4.38
C LEU A 246 -3.32 -16.87 5.51
N HIS A 247 -2.90 -18.13 5.46
CA HIS A 247 -2.04 -18.77 6.46
C HIS A 247 -0.65 -19.09 5.90
N GLY A 248 -0.34 -18.61 4.68
CA GLY A 248 0.97 -18.80 4.06
C GLY A 248 2.09 -18.08 4.83
N ASN A 249 3.27 -18.71 4.86
CA ASN A 249 4.48 -18.09 5.39
C ASN A 249 5.14 -17.21 4.32
N TRP A 250 4.54 -16.05 4.06
CA TRP A 250 5.02 -15.14 3.01
C TRP A 250 6.23 -14.33 3.48
N PRO A 251 7.33 -14.29 2.69
CA PRO A 251 8.49 -13.44 3.00
C PRO A 251 8.11 -11.98 3.23
N LEU A 252 7.21 -11.44 2.40
CA LEU A 252 6.71 -10.06 2.54
C LEU A 252 5.98 -9.84 3.88
N VAL A 253 5.12 -10.77 4.31
CA VAL A 253 4.41 -10.67 5.60
C VAL A 253 5.41 -10.70 6.76
N LYS A 254 6.42 -11.57 6.70
CA LYS A 254 7.49 -11.62 7.71
C LYS A 254 8.25 -10.28 7.75
N ARG A 255 8.64 -9.76 6.59
CA ARG A 255 9.36 -8.48 6.49
C ARG A 255 8.54 -7.30 7.02
N VAL A 256 7.25 -7.23 6.70
CA VAL A 256 6.34 -6.19 7.22
C VAL A 256 6.26 -6.27 8.74
N LYS A 257 6.12 -7.47 9.33
CA LYS A 257 6.13 -7.66 10.79
C LYS A 257 7.44 -7.20 11.41
N GLU A 258 8.58 -7.57 10.81
CA GLU A 258 9.92 -7.15 11.28
C GLU A 258 10.10 -5.64 11.27
N ILE A 259 9.55 -4.94 10.27
CA ILE A 259 9.63 -3.48 10.17
C ILE A 259 8.70 -2.81 11.18
N ILE A 260 7.47 -3.30 11.32
CA ILE A 260 6.49 -2.75 12.28
C ILE A 260 6.91 -2.96 13.72
N ALA A 261 7.55 -4.09 14.04
CA ALA A 261 8.02 -4.41 15.39
C ALA A 261 9.14 -3.48 15.87
N ARG A 262 9.70 -2.65 14.99
CA ARG A 262 10.81 -1.75 15.33
C ARG A 262 10.30 -0.46 15.96
N PRO A 263 11.03 0.06 16.96
CA PRO A 263 10.78 1.40 17.47
C PRO A 263 10.78 2.43 16.32
N PRO A 264 9.72 3.22 16.19
CA PRO A 264 9.67 4.27 15.19
C PRO A 264 10.66 5.38 15.53
N THR A 265 11.35 5.91 14.53
CA THR A 265 12.36 6.96 14.68
C THR A 265 11.90 8.28 14.09
N CYS A 266 12.14 9.38 14.82
CA CYS A 266 11.84 10.74 14.39
C CYS A 266 12.93 11.24 13.44
N PHE A 267 12.80 10.99 12.13
CA PHE A 267 13.69 11.60 11.13
C PHE A 267 12.89 12.27 10.01
N GLY A 268 13.40 13.40 9.52
CA GLY A 268 12.77 14.17 8.44
C GLY A 268 12.90 15.67 8.66
N ILE A 269 11.91 16.42 8.18
CA ILE A 269 11.82 17.87 8.43
C ILE A 269 10.97 18.13 9.68
N PRO A 270 11.19 19.25 10.39
CA PRO A 270 10.34 19.62 11.51
C PRO A 270 8.94 19.91 11.00
N TYR A 271 7.98 19.16 11.53
CA TYR A 271 6.57 19.51 11.45
C TYR A 271 6.35 20.45 12.62
N PRO A 272 5.93 21.71 12.38
CA PRO A 272 5.50 22.58 13.46
C PRO A 272 4.56 21.78 14.35
N SER A 273 4.72 21.84 15.67
CA SER A 273 3.84 21.12 16.59
C SER A 273 2.42 21.68 16.43
N THR A 274 1.63 21.13 15.50
CA THR A 274 0.35 21.70 15.11
C THR A 274 -0.68 21.35 16.18
N THR A 275 -0.78 22.18 17.21
CA THR A 275 -2.06 22.36 17.91
C THR A 275 -3.12 22.90 16.95
N ALA A 276 -2.69 23.57 15.86
CA ALA A 276 -3.55 24.01 14.78
C ALA A 276 -4.20 22.79 14.06
N PRO A 277 -5.52 22.81 13.83
CA PRO A 277 -6.19 21.78 13.05
C PRO A 277 -5.69 21.81 11.61
N GLN A 278 -5.46 20.63 11.03
CA GLN A 278 -5.20 20.53 9.60
C GLN A 278 -6.50 20.89 8.85
N VAL A 279 -6.48 21.98 8.09
CA VAL A 279 -7.68 22.49 7.36
C VAL A 279 -7.69 22.08 5.89
N GLY A 280 -6.53 21.83 5.28
CA GLY A 280 -6.45 21.44 3.88
C GLY A 280 -5.03 21.17 3.40
N MET A 281 -4.85 21.32 2.09
CA MET A 281 -3.60 21.07 1.36
C MET A 281 -3.24 22.25 0.47
N GLU A 282 -1.95 22.43 0.27
CA GLU A 282 -1.36 23.31 -0.71
C GLU A 282 -0.58 22.49 -1.74
N TYR A 283 -0.64 22.95 -2.98
CA TYR A 283 -0.13 22.24 -4.14
C TYR A 283 0.76 23.15 -4.97
N PHE A 284 1.94 22.66 -5.32
CA PHE A 284 2.83 23.31 -6.26
C PHE A 284 3.67 22.27 -6.99
N GLY A 285 4.37 22.69 -8.04
CA GLY A 285 5.15 21.78 -8.86
C GLY A 285 6.41 22.42 -9.43
N LYS A 286 7.39 21.57 -9.71
CA LYS A 286 8.62 21.90 -10.41
C LYS A 286 8.73 21.02 -11.65
N VAL A 287 8.95 21.64 -12.80
CA VAL A 287 9.31 20.95 -14.05
C VAL A 287 10.80 21.17 -14.27
N PHE A 288 11.53 20.07 -14.48
CA PHE A 288 12.94 20.11 -14.82
C PHE A 288 13.11 19.93 -16.33
N PRO A 289 14.08 20.63 -16.94
CA PRO A 289 14.31 20.53 -18.38
C PRO A 289 14.70 19.10 -18.78
N PRO A 290 14.49 18.70 -20.06
CA PRO A 290 14.81 17.36 -20.53
C PRO A 290 16.27 16.93 -20.32
N SER A 291 17.20 17.89 -20.29
CA SER A 291 18.62 17.65 -19.99
C SER A 291 18.83 17.07 -18.59
N THR A 292 18.07 17.54 -17.59
CA THR A 292 18.12 17.03 -16.22
C THR A 292 17.65 15.59 -16.16
N LEU A 293 16.51 15.25 -16.76
CA LEU A 293 16.02 13.87 -16.80
C LEU A 293 17.03 12.95 -17.51
N LYS A 294 17.56 13.37 -18.66
CA LYS A 294 18.57 12.62 -19.41
C LYS A 294 19.83 12.38 -18.58
N GLY A 295 20.33 13.40 -17.89
CA GLY A 295 21.48 13.31 -17.00
C GLY A 295 21.23 12.34 -15.85
N LEU A 296 20.08 12.45 -15.19
CA LEU A 296 19.68 11.59 -14.08
C LEU A 296 19.55 10.12 -14.52
N LEU A 297 18.92 9.85 -15.66
CA LEU A 297 18.83 8.49 -16.23
C LEU A 297 20.20 7.93 -16.62
N ALA A 298 21.11 8.75 -17.12
CA ALA A 298 22.47 8.32 -17.44
C ALA A 298 23.28 8.02 -16.17
N ALA A 299 23.19 8.87 -15.14
CA ALA A 299 23.88 8.67 -13.86
C ALA A 299 23.40 7.40 -13.16
N THR A 300 22.08 7.21 -13.06
CA THR A 300 21.49 6.02 -12.44
C THR A 300 21.88 4.72 -13.14
N ARG A 301 21.93 4.71 -14.49
CA ARG A 301 22.45 3.57 -15.27
C ARG A 301 23.93 3.32 -15.00
N GLN A 302 24.77 4.36 -15.02
CA GLN A 302 26.21 4.25 -14.73
C GLN A 302 26.45 3.64 -13.34
N ARG A 303 25.60 3.97 -12.37
CA ARG A 303 25.67 3.47 -10.99
C ARG A 303 24.90 2.17 -10.74
N LYS A 304 24.25 1.59 -11.77
CA LYS A 304 23.44 0.36 -11.70
C LYS A 304 22.32 0.42 -10.64
N VAL A 305 21.67 1.57 -10.48
CA VAL A 305 20.53 1.76 -9.57
C VAL A 305 19.30 2.25 -10.33
N LYS A 306 18.10 1.93 -9.83
CA LYS A 306 16.85 2.46 -10.38
C LYS A 306 16.68 3.93 -10.02
N LEU A 307 15.97 4.66 -10.88
CA LEU A 307 15.62 6.07 -10.67
C LEU A 307 14.89 6.29 -9.34
N PHE A 308 13.91 5.44 -9.01
CA PHE A 308 13.18 5.54 -7.75
C PHE A 308 14.08 5.38 -6.52
N ALA A 309 15.01 4.41 -6.50
CA ALA A 309 15.95 4.24 -5.39
C ALA A 309 16.83 5.49 -5.20
N THR A 310 17.22 6.11 -6.31
CA THR A 310 17.99 7.36 -6.31
C THR A 310 17.17 8.52 -5.77
N GLN A 311 15.93 8.68 -6.22
CA GLN A 311 15.02 9.71 -5.71
C GLN A 311 14.71 9.54 -4.22
N PHE A 312 14.54 8.30 -3.77
CA PHE A 312 14.38 7.99 -2.35
C PHE A 312 15.61 8.40 -1.54
N ALA A 313 16.81 8.08 -2.03
CA ALA A 313 18.05 8.51 -1.40
C ALA A 313 18.22 10.04 -1.41
N MET A 314 17.94 10.71 -2.54
CA MET A 314 17.95 12.17 -2.64
C MET A 314 17.04 12.80 -1.59
N ASN A 315 15.81 12.32 -1.45
CA ASN A 315 14.86 12.78 -0.45
C ASN A 315 15.40 12.69 1.00
N LEU A 316 16.01 11.55 1.35
CA LEU A 316 16.57 11.35 2.69
C LEU A 316 17.80 12.25 2.95
N ILE A 317 18.68 12.41 1.95
CA ILE A 317 19.83 13.31 2.05
C ILE A 317 19.38 14.78 2.09
N THR A 318 18.33 15.16 1.36
CA THR A 318 17.70 16.48 1.50
C THR A 318 17.21 16.70 2.92
N CYS A 319 16.52 15.73 3.53
CA CYS A 319 16.09 15.84 4.93
C CYS A 319 17.28 16.04 5.87
N MET A 320 18.36 15.27 5.69
CA MET A 320 19.59 15.39 6.48
C MET A 320 20.23 16.78 6.35
N ARG A 321 20.14 17.40 5.16
CA ARG A 321 20.71 18.71 4.87
C ARG A 321 19.88 19.86 5.43
N VAL A 322 18.57 19.78 5.29
CA VAL A 322 17.66 20.82 5.79
C VAL A 322 17.45 20.74 7.30
N SER A 323 17.42 19.54 7.86
CA SER A 323 17.22 19.33 9.29
C SER A 323 18.05 18.13 9.78
N PRO A 324 19.37 18.31 9.95
CA PRO A 324 20.20 17.25 10.51
C PRO A 324 19.70 16.92 11.92
N PRO A 325 19.57 15.63 12.27
CA PRO A 325 19.19 15.24 13.61
C PRO A 325 20.17 15.81 14.64
N PRO A 326 19.71 16.22 15.84
CA PRO A 326 20.61 16.69 16.90
C PRO A 326 21.64 15.59 17.21
N LEU A 327 22.84 15.97 17.67
CA LEU A 327 23.70 14.99 18.33
C LEU A 327 22.89 14.54 19.54
N LEU A 328 22.53 13.25 19.61
CA LEU A 328 21.97 12.72 20.84
C LEU A 328 22.95 13.13 21.95
N PRO A 329 22.50 13.80 23.03
CA PRO A 329 23.38 14.03 24.16
C PRO A 329 23.91 12.66 24.59
N PRO A 330 25.19 12.55 24.99
CA PRO A 330 25.68 11.32 25.60
C PRO A 330 24.74 10.99 26.75
N THR A 331 24.03 9.88 26.60
CA THR A 331 23.15 9.18 27.55
C THR A 331 22.54 10.06 28.66
N PRO A 332 21.21 10.31 28.69
CA PRO A 332 20.61 11.06 29.79
C PRO A 332 20.96 10.39 31.14
N ALA A 333 21.26 11.21 32.15
CA ALA A 333 21.32 10.77 33.53
C ALA A 333 20.08 9.92 33.84
N GLU A 334 20.25 8.83 34.58
CA GLU A 334 19.41 7.62 34.71
C GLU A 334 17.86 7.74 34.86
N GLY A 335 17.25 8.91 34.80
CA GLY A 335 15.83 9.15 35.10
C GLY A 335 14.88 9.37 33.92
N ASP A 336 15.33 9.44 32.65
CA ASP A 336 14.45 9.77 31.51
C ASP A 336 14.46 8.67 30.42
N ARG A 337 14.23 7.41 30.85
CA ARG A 337 14.41 6.18 30.05
C ARG A 337 13.32 5.90 29.00
N ASP A 338 12.26 6.71 28.93
CA ASP A 338 11.07 6.33 28.17
C ASP A 338 11.02 6.81 26.72
N THR A 339 12.02 7.55 26.20
CA THR A 339 11.85 8.20 24.87
C THR A 339 12.98 8.04 23.85
N VAL A 340 14.13 7.46 24.18
CA VAL A 340 15.18 7.22 23.19
C VAL A 340 15.71 5.80 23.35
N GLY A 341 15.39 4.92 22.40
CA GLY A 341 15.89 3.54 22.40
C GLY A 341 17.42 3.51 22.53
N GLU A 342 17.92 2.58 23.33
CA GLU A 342 19.33 2.45 23.75
C GLU A 342 20.35 2.39 22.59
N ASP A 343 19.91 2.21 21.34
CA ASP A 343 20.79 2.03 20.19
C ASP A 343 21.08 3.31 19.37
N GLY A 344 20.39 4.43 19.61
CA GLY A 344 20.68 5.72 18.94
C GLY A 344 20.63 5.71 17.40
N GLU A 345 20.15 4.65 16.76
CA GLU A 345 20.12 4.49 15.31
C GLU A 345 19.04 5.38 14.69
N HIS A 346 19.44 6.33 13.84
CA HIS A 346 18.49 7.04 12.99
C HIS A 346 18.15 6.20 11.76
N ARG A 347 16.86 5.91 11.58
CA ARG A 347 16.35 5.17 10.41
C ARG A 347 15.10 5.80 9.85
N ILE A 348 14.74 5.38 8.64
CA ILE A 348 13.42 5.60 8.05
C ILE A 348 12.89 4.28 7.53
N THR A 349 11.70 3.93 7.99
CA THR A 349 10.98 2.75 7.54
C THR A 349 9.74 3.17 6.77
N LEU A 350 9.61 2.69 5.53
CA LEU A 350 8.33 2.62 4.85
C LEU A 350 7.79 1.21 5.01
N SER A 351 6.95 1.00 6.03
CA SER A 351 6.21 -0.27 6.21
C SER A 351 5.21 -0.53 5.07
N TYR A 352 4.90 0.51 4.30
CA TYR A 352 4.05 0.45 3.13
C TYR A 352 4.59 1.42 2.07
N ASN A 353 5.15 0.88 1.00
CA ASN A 353 5.47 1.64 -0.21
C ASN A 353 4.73 1.01 -1.41
N ALA A 354 3.93 1.82 -2.08
CA ALA A 354 3.07 1.35 -3.18
C ALA A 354 3.92 0.91 -4.38
N VAL A 355 3.56 -0.24 -4.96
CA VAL A 355 4.14 -0.72 -6.22
C VAL A 355 3.04 -0.94 -7.26
N ASN A 356 3.37 -0.66 -8.53
CA ASN A 356 2.45 -0.89 -9.64
C ASN A 356 2.46 -2.37 -10.02
N LEU A 357 1.34 -3.08 -9.84
CA LEU A 357 1.24 -4.49 -10.19
C LEU A 357 0.93 -4.73 -11.67
N ARG A 358 0.49 -3.72 -12.42
CA ARG A 358 0.10 -3.86 -13.84
C ARG A 358 1.10 -4.66 -14.70
N PRO A 359 2.44 -4.54 -14.55
CA PRO A 359 3.39 -5.34 -15.33
C PRO A 359 3.29 -6.86 -15.11
N THR A 360 2.73 -7.29 -13.97
CA THR A 360 2.57 -8.72 -13.59
C THR A 360 1.17 -9.25 -13.84
N LEU A 361 0.22 -8.37 -14.19
CA LEU A 361 -1.17 -8.75 -14.39
C LEU A 361 -1.42 -9.01 -15.87
N SER A 362 -2.17 -10.07 -16.18
CA SER A 362 -2.81 -10.21 -17.48
C SER A 362 -3.73 -9.01 -17.71
N THR A 363 -3.26 -8.08 -18.52
CA THR A 363 -4.15 -7.21 -19.24
C THR A 363 -4.85 -8.10 -20.27
N GLN A 364 -6.18 -8.05 -20.35
CA GLN A 364 -6.85 -8.52 -21.56
C GLN A 364 -6.43 -7.56 -22.68
N ILE A 365 -5.23 -7.75 -23.20
CA ILE A 365 -4.83 -7.23 -24.49
C ILE A 365 -5.54 -8.15 -25.47
N THR A 366 -6.82 -7.90 -25.74
CA THR A 366 -7.27 -8.17 -27.10
C THR A 366 -6.39 -7.31 -27.97
N GLU A 367 -5.48 -7.95 -28.71
CA GLU A 367 -4.72 -7.27 -29.75
C GLU A 367 -5.74 -6.70 -30.72
N GLY A 368 -6.06 -5.41 -30.56
CA GLY A 368 -6.78 -4.68 -31.58
C GLY A 368 -5.95 -4.70 -32.86
N ALA A 369 -6.60 -4.57 -34.01
CA ALA A 369 -5.92 -4.45 -35.30
C ALA A 369 -4.85 -3.32 -35.21
N GLY A 370 -3.57 -3.69 -35.12
CA GLY A 370 -2.45 -2.75 -34.95
C GLY A 370 -1.63 -2.89 -33.66
N GLY A 371 -1.88 -3.89 -32.81
CA GLY A 371 -1.02 -4.19 -31.65
C GLY A 371 -1.09 -3.18 -30.49
N VAL A 372 -2.10 -2.30 -30.49
CA VAL A 372 -2.41 -1.41 -29.37
C VAL A 372 -3.39 -2.13 -28.45
N PRO A 373 -3.11 -2.27 -27.14
CA PRO A 373 -4.05 -2.82 -26.19
C PRO A 373 -5.37 -2.04 -26.23
N GLU A 374 -6.43 -2.70 -26.67
CA GLU A 374 -7.70 -2.03 -26.95
C GLU A 374 -8.46 -1.66 -25.66
N LYS A 375 -8.19 -2.35 -24.54
CA LYS A 375 -8.93 -2.15 -23.29
C LYS A 375 -8.02 -1.98 -22.08
N ARG A 376 -8.04 -0.78 -21.50
CA ARG A 376 -7.47 -0.49 -20.19
C ARG A 376 -8.50 -0.78 -19.09
N GLU A 377 -8.09 -1.43 -18.02
CA GLU A 377 -8.94 -1.65 -16.85
C GLU A 377 -8.69 -0.53 -15.83
N LEU A 378 -9.64 0.40 -15.71
CA LEU A 378 -9.55 1.57 -14.83
C LEU A 378 -9.91 1.20 -13.37
N VAL A 379 -8.96 0.57 -12.68
CA VAL A 379 -9.08 0.18 -11.28
C VAL A 379 -7.70 0.20 -10.61
N SER A 380 -7.69 0.35 -9.28
CA SER A 380 -6.49 0.27 -8.46
C SER A 380 -5.82 -1.10 -8.63
N ALA A 381 -4.53 -1.07 -8.96
CA ALA A 381 -3.66 -2.24 -9.05
C ALA A 381 -2.37 -1.99 -8.24
N ILE A 382 -2.55 -1.47 -7.03
CA ILE A 382 -1.47 -1.24 -6.07
C ILE A 382 -1.15 -2.53 -5.33
N GLY A 383 0.12 -2.92 -5.39
CA GLY A 383 0.77 -3.82 -4.46
C GLY A 383 1.60 -3.03 -3.46
N PHE A 384 2.41 -3.72 -2.68
CA PHE A 384 3.28 -3.06 -1.71
C PHE A 384 4.60 -3.77 -1.54
N ASN A 385 5.63 -2.97 -1.31
CA ASN A 385 6.89 -3.41 -0.76
C ASN A 385 7.19 -2.60 0.51
N THR A 386 8.30 -2.93 1.14
CA THR A 386 8.75 -2.28 2.37
C THR A 386 10.16 -1.77 2.20
N LEU A 387 10.47 -0.58 2.72
CA LEU A 387 11.81 -0.01 2.64
C LEU A 387 12.29 0.38 4.02
N ASP A 388 13.58 0.27 4.22
CA ASP A 388 14.20 0.45 5.52
C ASP A 388 15.60 1.02 5.33
N ALA A 389 15.72 2.33 5.48
CA ALA A 389 16.96 3.08 5.40
C ALA A 389 17.54 3.21 6.81
N ARG A 390 18.64 2.50 7.07
CA ARG A 390 19.27 2.35 8.38
C ARG A 390 20.52 3.18 8.54
N ASP A 391 20.95 3.34 9.80
CA ASP A 391 22.19 4.03 10.17
C ASP A 391 22.38 5.36 9.42
N LEU A 392 21.33 6.17 9.33
CA LEU A 392 21.35 7.43 8.57
C LEU A 392 22.38 8.42 9.14
N MET A 393 22.80 8.24 10.40
CA MET A 393 23.80 9.08 11.06
C MET A 393 25.17 9.06 10.39
N ARG A 394 25.52 8.00 9.66
CA ARG A 394 26.78 7.99 8.89
C ARG A 394 26.84 9.09 7.82
N PHE A 395 25.69 9.61 7.41
CA PHE A 395 25.57 10.72 6.46
C PHE A 395 25.38 12.07 7.14
N ARG A 396 25.51 12.17 8.46
CA ARG A 396 25.37 13.45 9.18
C ARG A 396 26.39 14.48 8.69
N SER A 397 27.60 14.06 8.33
CA SER A 397 28.64 14.97 7.82
C SER A 397 28.19 15.73 6.58
N VAL A 398 27.30 15.16 5.76
CA VAL A 398 26.75 15.85 4.59
C VAL A 398 25.58 16.78 4.93
N GLY A 399 25.10 16.80 6.19
CA GLY A 399 23.97 17.59 6.66
C GLY A 399 24.33 18.94 7.31
N GLY A 400 23.33 19.82 7.48
CA GLY A 400 23.44 21.12 8.15
C GLY A 400 24.10 22.24 7.34
N ASP A 401 24.28 23.41 7.96
CA ASP A 401 24.96 24.60 7.39
C ASP A 401 26.48 24.42 7.24
N ASN A 402 26.96 23.17 7.12
CA ASN A 402 28.36 22.87 6.92
C ASN A 402 28.78 23.36 5.53
N ALA A 403 29.11 24.65 5.41
CA ALA A 403 29.50 25.35 4.20
C ALA A 403 30.75 24.76 3.49
N GLY A 404 31.36 23.73 4.07
CA GLY A 404 32.52 23.01 3.52
C GLY A 404 32.23 21.63 2.93
N VAL A 405 30.99 21.11 3.00
CA VAL A 405 30.68 19.80 2.40
C VAL A 405 30.74 19.92 0.89
N SER A 406 31.59 19.12 0.26
CA SER A 406 31.70 19.10 -1.18
C SER A 406 30.46 18.46 -1.82
N ASP A 407 30.11 18.92 -3.02
CA ASP A 407 29.10 18.25 -3.86
C ASP A 407 29.44 16.78 -4.09
N ARG A 408 30.74 16.44 -4.07
CA ARG A 408 31.20 15.06 -4.21
C ARG A 408 30.81 14.17 -3.02
N GLU A 409 31.00 14.63 -1.79
CA GLU A 409 30.58 13.88 -0.60
C GLU A 409 29.06 13.69 -0.56
N THR A 410 28.31 14.71 -0.98
CA THR A 410 26.84 14.62 -1.11
C THR A 410 26.44 13.55 -2.12
N LEU A 411 27.07 13.53 -3.30
CA LEU A 411 26.85 12.50 -4.32
C LEU A 411 27.20 11.10 -3.82
N ASP A 412 28.34 10.94 -3.15
CA ASP A 412 28.78 9.65 -2.61
C ASP A 412 27.80 9.12 -1.55
N ALA A 413 27.24 10.00 -0.70
CA ALA A 413 26.18 9.64 0.25
C ALA A 413 24.89 9.18 -0.46
N ILE A 414 24.41 9.95 -1.44
CA ILE A 414 23.22 9.63 -2.24
C ILE A 414 23.39 8.27 -2.92
N TRP A 415 24.52 8.02 -3.59
CA TRP A 415 24.74 6.79 -4.32
C TRP A 415 24.91 5.58 -3.41
N THR A 416 25.49 5.76 -2.24
CA THR A 416 25.58 4.70 -1.23
C THR A 416 24.19 4.28 -0.77
N LEU A 417 23.37 5.24 -0.34
CA LEU A 417 22.01 4.97 0.09
C LEU A 417 21.13 4.42 -1.05
N ALA A 418 21.27 4.93 -2.27
CA ALA A 418 20.53 4.44 -3.43
C ALA A 418 20.84 2.96 -3.73
N ARG A 419 22.09 2.51 -3.55
CA ARG A 419 22.47 1.09 -3.71
C ARG A 419 21.84 0.21 -2.64
N GLU A 420 21.79 0.66 -1.40
CA GLU A 420 21.14 -0.08 -0.30
C GLU A 420 19.63 -0.24 -0.52
N ILE A 421 18.97 0.83 -0.97
CA ILE A 421 17.56 0.79 -1.35
C ILE A 421 17.35 -0.10 -2.57
N GLN A 422 18.23 -0.01 -3.58
CA GLN A 422 18.19 -0.89 -4.75
C GLN A 422 18.32 -2.37 -4.37
N ALA A 423 19.19 -2.71 -3.41
CA ALA A 423 19.34 -4.09 -2.93
C ALA A 423 18.02 -4.61 -2.34
N GLN A 424 17.36 -3.82 -1.48
CA GLN A 424 16.05 -4.17 -0.91
C GLN A 424 14.96 -4.30 -1.98
N LEU A 425 14.94 -3.42 -2.97
CA LEU A 425 14.00 -3.52 -4.09
C LEU A 425 14.25 -4.76 -4.96
N THR A 426 15.51 -5.18 -5.09
CA THR A 426 15.90 -6.36 -5.88
C THR A 426 15.51 -7.65 -5.16
N GLU A 427 15.73 -7.72 -3.84
CA GLU A 427 15.28 -8.82 -2.99
C GLU A 427 13.76 -8.99 -3.08
N GLN A 428 13.02 -7.88 -2.98
CA GLN A 428 11.55 -7.89 -2.96
C GLN A 428 10.91 -8.15 -4.32
N ALA A 429 11.59 -7.86 -5.43
CA ALA A 429 11.08 -8.15 -6.77
C ALA A 429 10.80 -9.66 -6.97
N ALA A 430 11.52 -10.54 -6.25
CA ALA A 430 11.24 -11.97 -6.27
C ALA A 430 9.87 -12.33 -5.66
N TRP A 431 9.29 -11.45 -4.83
CA TRP A 431 8.01 -11.63 -4.16
C TRP A 431 6.85 -11.05 -4.97
N ASP A 432 7.10 -10.30 -6.04
CA ASP A 432 6.06 -9.63 -6.84
C ASP A 432 5.01 -10.60 -7.37
N LYS A 433 5.42 -11.82 -7.75
CA LYS A 433 4.54 -12.91 -8.20
C LYS A 433 3.56 -13.39 -7.12
N ASP A 434 3.92 -13.24 -5.85
CA ASP A 434 3.15 -13.70 -4.69
C ASP A 434 2.33 -12.57 -4.06
N ILE A 435 2.53 -11.32 -4.49
CA ILE A 435 1.85 -10.14 -3.89
C ILE A 435 0.34 -10.34 -3.90
N THR A 436 -0.23 -10.79 -5.01
CA THR A 436 -1.68 -10.96 -5.13
C THR A 436 -2.25 -11.97 -4.14
N ARG A 437 -1.44 -12.95 -3.73
CA ARG A 437 -1.79 -14.01 -2.77
C ARG A 437 -1.63 -13.55 -1.33
N CYS A 438 -0.56 -12.82 -1.02
CA CYS A 438 -0.24 -12.41 0.35
C CYS A 438 -0.83 -11.07 0.78
N VAL A 439 -1.33 -10.25 -0.14
CA VAL A 439 -1.90 -8.91 0.13
C VAL A 439 -2.90 -8.93 1.30
N PRO A 440 -3.92 -9.82 1.35
CA PRO A 440 -4.85 -9.84 2.47
C PRO A 440 -4.18 -10.09 3.84
N ALA A 441 -3.14 -10.92 3.88
CA ALA A 441 -2.38 -11.18 5.10
C ALA A 441 -1.55 -9.97 5.53
N VAL A 442 -0.90 -9.27 4.58
CA VAL A 442 -0.17 -8.02 4.85
C VAL A 442 -1.11 -6.95 5.40
N LEU A 443 -2.30 -6.78 4.82
CA LEU A 443 -3.30 -5.85 5.33
C LEU A 443 -3.74 -6.19 6.76
N GLY A 444 -3.85 -7.47 7.10
CA GLY A 444 -4.14 -7.92 8.46
C GLY A 444 -3.07 -7.45 9.46
N VAL A 445 -1.79 -7.56 9.08
CA VAL A 445 -0.67 -7.06 9.91
C VAL A 445 -0.70 -5.54 10.03
N LEU A 446 -0.85 -4.81 8.93
CA LEU A 446 -0.91 -3.35 8.91
C LEU A 446 -2.11 -2.81 9.73
N ALA A 447 -3.28 -3.43 9.59
CA ALA A 447 -4.46 -3.07 10.36
C ALA A 447 -4.26 -3.27 11.87
N GLY A 448 -3.49 -4.29 12.26
CA GLY A 448 -3.06 -4.49 13.65
C GLY A 448 -2.21 -3.33 14.16
N SER A 449 -1.24 -2.87 13.37
CA SER A 449 -0.37 -1.73 13.75
C SER A 449 -1.08 -0.39 13.78
N LEU A 450 -2.15 -0.20 13.00
CA LEU A 450 -2.91 1.06 12.99
C LEU A 450 -3.76 1.27 14.26
N LYS A 451 -3.97 0.22 15.06
CA LYS A 451 -4.70 0.32 16.35
C LYS A 451 -3.88 0.98 17.44
N THR A 452 -2.55 0.93 17.34
CA THR A 452 -1.67 1.70 18.22
C THR A 452 -1.54 3.09 17.65
N LEU A 453 -1.99 4.11 18.38
CA LEU A 453 -1.81 5.51 17.98
C LEU A 453 -0.31 5.74 17.72
N PRO A 454 0.10 6.13 16.51
CA PRO A 454 1.49 6.50 16.30
C PRO A 454 1.80 7.69 17.21
N PRO A 455 2.96 7.68 17.90
CA PRO A 455 3.45 8.86 18.59
C PRO A 455 3.36 10.10 17.69
N LYS A 456 2.97 11.24 18.25
CA LYS A 456 3.02 12.51 17.53
C LYS A 456 4.48 12.87 17.27
N TYR A 457 5.02 12.51 16.12
CA TYR A 457 6.38 12.87 15.76
C TYR A 457 6.46 14.34 15.37
N ARG A 458 7.39 15.05 16.00
CA ARG A 458 7.78 16.42 15.62
C ARG A 458 8.54 16.47 14.29
N MET A 459 9.08 15.33 13.83
CA MET A 459 9.84 15.21 12.59
C MET A 459 9.16 14.20 11.68
N GLN A 460 8.91 14.54 10.41
CA GLN A 460 8.47 13.55 9.43
C GLN A 460 9.22 13.73 8.12
N THR A 461 9.60 12.60 7.53
CA THR A 461 10.21 12.57 6.21
C THR A 461 9.12 12.76 5.16
N PRO A 462 9.24 13.74 4.25
CA PRO A 462 8.31 13.87 3.13
C PRO A 462 8.25 12.56 2.35
N GLN A 463 7.05 12.06 2.08
CA GLN A 463 6.90 10.81 1.34
C GLN A 463 7.25 11.04 -0.12
N ILE A 464 8.06 10.18 -0.72
CA ILE A 464 8.30 10.22 -2.16
C ILE A 464 7.50 9.11 -2.87
N ILE A 465 6.77 9.49 -3.91
CA ILE A 465 5.94 8.59 -4.71
C ILE A 465 6.35 8.76 -6.16
N ASN A 466 6.57 7.66 -6.88
CA ASN A 466 6.95 7.72 -8.29
C ASN A 466 5.88 7.03 -9.14
N THR A 467 5.32 7.75 -10.12
CA THR A 467 4.29 7.21 -11.05
C THR A 467 4.85 6.88 -12.44
N GLY A 468 6.17 6.97 -12.61
CA GLY A 468 6.88 6.52 -13.80
C GLY A 468 6.77 7.47 -14.98
N ALA A 469 6.89 6.90 -16.19
CA ALA A 469 6.78 7.63 -17.44
C ALA A 469 5.36 7.61 -17.98
N LEU A 470 4.78 8.79 -18.16
CA LEU A 470 3.37 8.96 -18.50
C LEU A 470 3.13 9.11 -20.01
N ASP A 471 4.17 9.23 -20.84
CA ASP A 471 4.03 9.38 -22.30
C ASP A 471 3.28 8.21 -22.98
N SER A 472 3.30 7.02 -22.37
CA SER A 472 2.52 5.87 -22.85
C SER A 472 1.05 5.90 -22.41
N ILE A 473 0.71 6.71 -21.41
CA ILE A 473 -0.61 6.79 -20.80
C ILE A 473 -1.36 8.03 -21.33
N ILE A 474 -0.72 9.20 -21.26
CA ILE A 474 -1.19 10.49 -21.75
C ILE A 474 -0.36 10.90 -22.95
N LYS A 475 -0.99 10.94 -24.12
CA LYS A 475 -0.36 11.39 -25.37
C LYS A 475 -0.21 12.91 -25.39
N HIS A 476 0.81 13.39 -26.11
CA HIS A 476 1.03 14.81 -26.40
C HIS A 476 -0.05 15.42 -27.27
N SER A 477 -0.62 14.63 -28.17
CA SER A 477 -1.74 15.03 -29.01
C SER A 477 -2.74 13.90 -29.17
N TYR A 478 -3.99 14.29 -29.42
CA TYR A 478 -5.08 13.37 -29.71
C TYR A 478 -5.70 13.73 -31.06
N PRO A 479 -5.68 12.81 -32.04
CA PRO A 479 -6.26 13.06 -33.35
C PRO A 479 -7.78 13.13 -33.25
N ILE A 480 -8.35 14.16 -33.84
CA ILE A 480 -9.79 14.36 -34.04
C ILE A 480 -10.13 13.72 -35.39
N PRO A 481 -10.98 12.67 -35.41
CA PRO A 481 -11.43 12.06 -36.66
C PRO A 481 -12.06 13.09 -37.61
N PRO A 482 -11.91 12.95 -38.94
CA PRO A 482 -12.60 13.84 -39.87
C PRO A 482 -14.12 13.61 -39.79
N PHE A 483 -14.90 14.69 -39.89
CA PHE A 483 -16.37 14.62 -39.91
C PHE A 483 -16.92 13.76 -41.05
N SER A 484 -16.24 13.77 -42.22
CA SER A 484 -16.56 12.89 -43.35
C SER A 484 -15.32 12.11 -43.81
N PRO A 485 -15.41 10.78 -43.96
CA PRO A 485 -14.32 9.96 -44.50
C PRO A 485 -13.99 10.25 -45.98
N SER A 486 -14.75 11.10 -46.67
CA SER A 486 -14.67 11.35 -48.11
C SER A 486 -13.58 12.34 -48.56
N SER A 487 -12.75 12.86 -47.65
CA SER A 487 -11.63 13.76 -47.99
C SER A 487 -10.26 13.08 -47.76
N PRO A 488 -9.90 12.07 -48.57
CA PRO A 488 -8.60 11.40 -48.46
C PRO A 488 -7.47 12.41 -48.76
N GLY A 489 -6.59 12.64 -47.78
CA GLY A 489 -5.39 13.46 -47.93
C GLY A 489 -5.22 14.60 -46.91
N THR A 490 -6.29 14.99 -46.19
CA THR A 490 -6.16 16.02 -45.15
C THR A 490 -5.64 15.37 -43.86
N ARG A 491 -4.54 15.91 -43.30
CA ARG A 491 -4.05 15.50 -41.97
C ARG A 491 -5.19 15.72 -40.95
N PRO A 492 -5.55 14.72 -40.13
CA PRO A 492 -6.59 14.90 -39.12
C PRO A 492 -6.20 16.06 -38.20
N ALA A 493 -7.18 16.89 -37.84
CA ALA A 493 -6.98 17.88 -36.79
C ALA A 493 -6.59 17.16 -35.49
N GLU A 494 -5.88 17.81 -34.60
CA GLU A 494 -5.51 17.24 -33.31
C GLU A 494 -5.54 18.33 -32.25
N PHE A 495 -6.00 18.01 -31.05
CA PHE A 495 -5.76 18.87 -29.91
C PHE A 495 -4.48 18.46 -29.20
N GLN A 496 -3.77 19.45 -28.65
CA GLN A 496 -2.50 19.26 -27.96
C GLN A 496 -2.74 19.23 -26.46
N VAL A 497 -2.07 18.35 -25.74
CA VAL A 497 -1.92 18.43 -24.30
C VAL A 497 -0.71 19.32 -24.04
N LEU A 498 -0.91 20.38 -23.27
CA LEU A 498 0.13 21.38 -22.98
C LEU A 498 0.84 21.10 -21.66
N ASP A 499 0.11 20.56 -20.67
CA ASP A 499 0.62 20.36 -19.32
C ASP A 499 -0.23 19.34 -18.56
N ILE A 500 0.38 18.66 -17.58
CA ILE A 500 -0.26 17.69 -16.71
C ILE A 500 0.20 17.83 -15.25
N GLY A 501 -0.71 17.56 -14.31
CA GLY A 501 -0.43 17.67 -12.87
C GLY A 501 -1.09 16.56 -12.07
N LEU A 502 -0.45 16.14 -10.98
CA LEU A 502 -1.00 15.20 -10.00
C LEU A 502 -0.90 15.77 -8.60
N HIS A 503 -2.03 15.76 -7.91
CA HIS A 503 -2.18 16.21 -6.54
C HIS A 503 -2.93 15.16 -5.72
N ASN A 504 -2.78 15.19 -4.40
CA ASN A 504 -3.52 14.32 -3.51
C ASN A 504 -3.82 14.94 -2.14
N VAL A 505 -4.96 14.58 -1.58
CA VAL A 505 -5.42 15.06 -0.28
C VAL A 505 -4.86 14.16 0.83
N ILE A 506 -3.59 14.33 1.19
CA ILE A 506 -2.91 13.52 2.21
C ILE A 506 -2.66 14.29 3.51
N LEU A 507 -2.29 13.60 4.59
CA LEU A 507 -2.12 14.24 5.92
C LEU A 507 -0.66 14.51 6.27
N HIS A 508 0.21 14.45 5.27
CA HIS A 508 1.65 14.60 5.40
C HIS A 508 2.19 15.22 4.11
N PHE A 509 3.40 15.76 4.17
CA PHE A 509 4.11 16.26 3.01
C PHE A 509 4.49 15.09 2.10
N ALA A 510 4.08 15.12 0.83
CA ALA A 510 4.62 14.23 -0.19
C ALA A 510 5.12 14.97 -1.43
N VAL A 511 6.05 14.31 -2.12
CA VAL A 511 6.57 14.67 -3.43
C VAL A 511 6.25 13.53 -4.39
N HIS A 512 5.42 13.80 -5.39
CA HIS A 512 5.17 12.88 -6.49
C HIS A 512 6.12 13.20 -7.63
N THR A 513 6.81 12.19 -8.12
CA THR A 513 7.72 12.30 -9.26
C THR A 513 7.16 11.51 -10.43
N TYR A 514 7.25 12.10 -11.62
CA TYR A 514 6.85 11.46 -12.87
C TYR A 514 7.54 12.11 -14.05
N THR A 515 7.52 11.45 -15.21
CA THR A 515 8.06 12.02 -16.44
C THR A 515 7.00 12.10 -17.51
N TRP A 516 7.01 13.19 -18.28
CA TRP A 516 6.14 13.40 -19.43
C TRP A 516 6.81 14.38 -20.39
N GLY A 517 6.73 14.14 -21.70
CA GLY A 517 7.41 15.01 -22.68
C GLY A 517 8.93 14.99 -22.60
N GLY A 518 9.50 13.94 -22.01
CA GLY A 518 10.93 13.88 -21.73
C GLY A 518 11.38 14.82 -20.59
N GLU A 519 10.44 15.43 -19.87
CA GLU A 519 10.69 16.26 -18.70
C GLU A 519 10.46 15.47 -17.40
N LEU A 520 11.13 15.88 -16.32
CA LEU A 520 10.88 15.36 -14.97
C LEU A 520 10.01 16.36 -14.22
N HIS A 521 8.93 15.89 -13.64
CA HIS A 521 8.03 16.68 -12.82
C HIS A 521 8.14 16.24 -11.36
N HIS A 522 8.25 17.21 -10.47
CA HIS A 522 7.97 17.06 -9.05
C HIS A 522 6.66 17.79 -8.73
N SER A 523 5.68 17.10 -8.15
CA SER A 523 4.50 17.73 -7.58
C SER A 523 4.48 17.56 -6.08
N TYR A 524 4.43 18.69 -5.38
CA TYR A 524 4.48 18.79 -3.94
C TYR A 524 3.07 18.94 -3.38
N ASN A 525 2.76 18.17 -2.35
CA ASN A 525 1.49 18.20 -1.64
C ASN A 525 1.80 18.46 -0.17
N VAL A 526 1.47 19.65 0.30
CA VAL A 526 1.87 20.12 1.63
C VAL A 526 0.62 20.44 2.44
N PRO A 527 0.40 19.80 3.61
CA PRO A 527 -0.66 20.22 4.52
C PRO A 527 -0.57 21.72 4.85
N THR A 528 -1.69 22.43 4.78
CA THR A 528 -1.72 23.89 5.06
C THR A 528 -1.26 24.22 6.49
N SER A 529 -1.44 23.29 7.42
CA SER A 529 -0.95 23.42 8.79
C SER A 529 0.57 23.45 8.91
N ILE A 530 1.29 22.98 7.88
CA ILE A 530 2.74 23.11 7.75
C ILE A 530 3.10 24.42 7.04
N ASN A 531 2.40 24.77 5.95
CA ASN A 531 2.81 25.87 5.08
C ASN A 531 2.23 27.27 5.42
N GLY A 532 1.22 27.34 6.30
CA GLY A 532 0.31 28.48 6.33
C GLY A 532 0.05 29.16 7.67
N HIS A 533 0.60 28.67 8.79
CA HIS A 533 0.29 29.28 10.11
C HIS A 533 1.50 29.79 10.90
N MET A 534 2.73 29.41 10.52
CA MET A 534 3.95 29.99 11.09
C MET A 534 4.97 30.20 9.98
N GLU A 535 5.62 31.36 9.95
CA GLU A 535 6.71 31.67 9.01
C GLU A 535 7.75 30.55 8.98
N GLU A 536 8.10 30.01 10.15
CA GLU A 536 9.01 28.87 10.32
C GLU A 536 8.64 27.62 9.51
N GLY A 537 7.34 27.31 9.38
CA GLY A 537 6.88 26.11 8.68
C GLY A 537 7.03 26.24 7.16
N ARG A 538 6.73 27.43 6.62
CA ARG A 538 6.94 27.76 5.22
C ARG A 538 8.42 27.75 4.86
N ASP A 539 9.26 28.36 5.70
CA ASP A 539 10.71 28.39 5.49
C ASP A 539 11.33 26.98 5.42
N VAL A 540 10.83 26.03 6.20
CA VAL A 540 11.28 24.63 6.15
C VAL A 540 10.87 23.94 4.85
N VAL A 541 9.63 24.15 4.40
CA VAL A 541 9.12 23.60 3.13
C VAL A 541 9.89 24.19 1.94
N ASP A 542 10.14 25.49 1.94
CA ASP A 542 10.88 26.19 0.90
C ASP A 542 12.34 25.72 0.86
N ARG A 543 13.02 25.61 2.01
CA ARG A 543 14.38 25.07 2.09
C ARG A 543 14.46 23.62 1.62
N TYR A 544 13.53 22.77 2.04
CA TYR A 544 13.47 21.37 1.59
C TYR A 544 13.27 21.29 0.07
N THR A 545 12.34 22.07 -0.47
CA THR A 545 12.04 22.08 -1.90
C THR A 545 13.25 22.54 -2.70
N ALA A 546 13.85 23.68 -2.34
CA ALA A 546 15.04 24.22 -2.99
C ALA A 546 16.22 23.24 -2.93
N GLU A 547 16.44 22.59 -1.79
CA GLU A 547 17.54 21.64 -1.64
C GLU A 547 17.31 20.34 -2.41
N LEU A 548 16.07 19.83 -2.48
CA LEU A 548 15.73 18.68 -3.32
C LEU A 548 15.95 19.00 -4.81
N GLU A 549 15.56 20.20 -5.25
CA GLU A 549 15.79 20.66 -6.62
C GLU A 549 17.29 20.76 -6.94
N ARG A 550 18.09 21.34 -6.03
CA ARG A 550 19.55 21.44 -6.16
C ARG A 550 20.19 20.06 -6.25
N ILE A 551 19.84 19.14 -5.35
CA ILE A 551 20.35 17.76 -5.36
C ILE A 551 19.94 17.04 -6.64
N THR A 552 18.72 17.24 -7.13
CA THR A 552 18.25 16.64 -8.39
C THR A 552 19.12 17.09 -9.57
N ALA A 553 19.42 18.38 -9.66
CA ALA A 553 20.32 18.92 -10.67
C ALA A 553 21.76 18.41 -10.51
N LEU A 554 22.25 18.32 -9.27
CA LEU A 554 23.60 17.81 -8.95
C LEU A 554 23.77 16.34 -9.38
N VAL A 555 22.81 15.48 -9.03
CA VAL A 555 22.82 14.06 -9.42
C VAL A 555 22.73 13.90 -10.95
N ALA A 556 21.95 14.76 -11.62
CA ALA A 556 21.88 14.76 -13.08
C ALA A 556 23.21 15.15 -13.75
N ALA A 557 24.04 15.97 -13.09
CA ALA A 557 25.33 16.42 -13.60
C ALA A 557 26.49 15.42 -13.36
N ASP A 558 26.36 14.44 -12.46
CA ASP A 558 27.43 13.49 -12.07
C ASP A 558 28.01 12.68 -13.24
N VAL A 559 27.28 12.54 -14.35
CA VAL A 559 27.72 11.81 -15.56
C VAL A 559 28.93 12.47 -16.24
N GLN A 560 29.03 13.81 -16.15
CA GLN A 560 30.05 14.57 -16.89
C GLN A 560 31.44 14.53 -16.24
N ALA A 561 31.54 14.13 -14.96
CA ALA A 561 32.76 14.21 -14.18
C ALA A 561 33.62 12.92 -14.22
N SER A 562 33.19 11.86 -14.90
CA SER A 562 33.96 10.61 -14.99
C SER A 562 34.99 10.68 -16.13
N PRO A 563 36.30 10.74 -15.83
CA PRO A 563 37.35 10.85 -16.85
C PRO A 563 37.45 9.63 -17.78
N ASP A 564 36.86 8.49 -17.38
CA ASP A 564 36.81 7.25 -18.18
C ASP A 564 35.74 7.29 -19.29
N ALA A 565 34.92 8.33 -19.37
CA ALA A 565 33.92 8.50 -20.43
C ALA A 565 34.49 9.04 -21.76
N LYS A 566 35.83 9.14 -21.89
CA LYS A 566 36.47 9.37 -23.19
C LYS A 566 36.46 8.07 -24.01
N GLY A 567 35.40 7.83 -24.79
CA GLY A 567 35.54 7.00 -26.00
C GLY A 567 34.41 6.07 -26.41
N THR A 568 33.46 5.70 -25.55
CA THR A 568 32.29 4.90 -26.00
C THR A 568 31.12 5.81 -26.33
N GLN A 569 31.25 6.50 -27.47
CA GLN A 569 30.09 7.02 -28.17
C GLN A 569 29.31 5.79 -28.66
N TYR A 570 28.34 5.31 -27.88
CA TYR A 570 27.34 4.38 -28.39
C TYR A 570 26.51 5.15 -29.43
N SER A 571 26.99 5.19 -30.68
CA SER A 571 26.12 5.40 -31.82
C SER A 571 25.16 4.21 -31.82
N LYS A 572 23.97 4.39 -31.26
CA LYS A 572 22.84 3.55 -31.64
C LYS A 572 22.56 3.86 -33.11
N GLU A 573 23.26 3.18 -34.01
CA GLU A 573 22.63 2.79 -35.26
C GLU A 573 21.53 1.82 -34.87
N VAL A 574 20.31 2.34 -34.76
CA VAL A 574 19.13 1.50 -34.80
C VAL A 574 19.09 0.98 -36.23
N ILE A 575 19.67 -0.20 -36.47
CA ILE A 575 19.42 -0.95 -37.70
C ILE A 575 17.95 -1.38 -37.63
N VAL A 576 17.07 -0.57 -38.21
CA VAL A 576 15.69 -0.96 -38.48
C VAL A 576 15.77 -2.02 -39.56
N ILE A 577 15.74 -3.31 -39.18
CA ILE A 577 15.51 -4.38 -40.14
C ILE A 577 14.04 -4.27 -40.55
N GLN A 578 13.77 -3.48 -41.58
CA GLN A 578 12.49 -3.51 -42.27
C GLN A 578 12.29 -4.92 -42.82
N ARG A 579 11.19 -5.55 -42.40
CA ARG A 579 10.73 -6.83 -42.93
C ARG A 579 10.58 -6.68 -44.45
N ALA A 580 11.45 -7.33 -45.22
CA ALA A 580 11.40 -7.28 -46.68
C ALA A 580 10.02 -7.80 -47.16
N PRO A 581 9.45 -7.23 -48.24
CA PRO A 581 8.21 -7.72 -48.83
C PRO A 581 8.35 -9.19 -49.24
N GLU A 582 7.27 -9.96 -49.18
CA GLU A 582 7.22 -11.42 -49.41
C GLU A 582 7.74 -11.93 -50.78
N LYS A 583 8.26 -11.08 -51.67
CA LYS A 583 8.74 -11.47 -53.00
C LYS A 583 10.23 -11.85 -53.09
N SER A 584 10.98 -11.86 -51.98
CA SER A 584 12.44 -12.11 -52.01
C SER A 584 12.90 -13.46 -51.42
N LYS A 585 12.02 -14.45 -51.26
CA LYS A 585 12.38 -15.75 -50.65
C LYS A 585 13.38 -16.59 -51.48
N GLY A 586 13.67 -16.22 -52.73
CA GLY A 586 14.60 -16.95 -53.61
C GLY A 586 16.09 -16.62 -53.44
N LEU A 587 16.45 -15.54 -52.74
CA LEU A 587 17.86 -15.06 -52.69
C LEU A 587 18.61 -15.41 -51.39
N LEU A 588 17.96 -16.05 -50.41
CA LEU A 588 18.53 -16.29 -49.08
C LEU A 588 19.20 -17.67 -48.88
N SER A 589 19.32 -18.49 -49.93
CA SER A 589 20.03 -19.78 -49.85
C SER A 589 21.56 -19.67 -50.00
N SER A 590 22.09 -18.52 -50.42
CA SER A 590 23.53 -18.31 -50.70
C SER A 590 24.34 -17.70 -49.55
N LEU A 591 23.73 -17.35 -48.42
CA LEU A 591 24.40 -16.70 -47.28
C LEU A 591 24.54 -17.61 -46.05
N LYS A 592 24.84 -18.90 -46.28
CA LYS A 592 25.01 -19.91 -45.22
C LYS A 592 26.33 -19.80 -44.43
N GLY A 593 27.16 -18.79 -44.70
CA GLY A 593 28.49 -18.61 -44.08
C GLY A 593 28.64 -17.44 -43.10
N ILE A 594 27.60 -16.65 -42.83
CA ILE A 594 27.69 -15.45 -41.98
C ILE A 594 27.02 -15.64 -40.59
N TRP A 595 26.37 -16.78 -40.35
CA TRP A 595 25.68 -17.05 -39.09
C TRP A 595 26.56 -17.63 -37.97
N ASP A 596 27.81 -18.01 -38.25
CA ASP A 596 28.72 -18.63 -37.27
C ASP A 596 29.59 -17.64 -36.48
N MET A 597 29.32 -16.32 -36.53
CA MET A 597 30.08 -15.30 -35.79
C MET A 597 29.32 -14.57 -34.68
N PHE A 598 28.08 -14.96 -34.37
CA PHE A 598 27.32 -14.38 -33.27
C PHE A 598 26.99 -15.43 -32.21
N TYR A 599 27.75 -15.37 -31.12
CA TYR A 599 27.53 -16.12 -29.88
C TYR A 599 26.20 -15.65 -29.27
N VAL A 600 25.15 -16.47 -29.40
CA VAL A 600 23.87 -16.28 -28.70
C VAL A 600 23.94 -17.13 -27.43
N GLU A 601 24.20 -16.48 -26.30
CA GLU A 601 24.16 -17.16 -25.00
C GLU A 601 22.71 -17.40 -24.60
N SER A 602 22.27 -18.63 -24.80
CA SER A 602 21.04 -19.19 -24.27
C SER A 602 21.26 -19.50 -22.79
N ILE A 603 20.61 -18.76 -21.89
CA ILE A 603 20.54 -19.13 -20.47
C ILE A 603 19.11 -19.62 -20.18
N GLY A 604 18.94 -20.94 -20.26
CA GLY A 604 17.80 -21.68 -19.75
C GLY A 604 18.29 -22.83 -18.87
N GLU A 605 17.79 -22.86 -17.64
CA GLU A 605 17.64 -23.99 -16.70
C GLU A 605 18.82 -24.95 -16.43
N SER A 606 19.36 -24.91 -15.20
CA SER A 606 19.75 -26.12 -14.47
C SER A 606 19.86 -25.90 -12.95
N SER A 607 19.09 -26.72 -12.23
CA SER A 607 19.20 -27.25 -10.86
C SER A 607 20.36 -26.83 -9.95
N MET A 608 20.05 -26.52 -8.68
CA MET A 608 20.78 -27.07 -7.53
C MET A 608 19.83 -27.25 -6.32
N MET A 609 19.59 -28.50 -5.93
CA MET A 609 19.05 -28.90 -4.62
C MET A 609 20.17 -29.53 -3.77
N ASP A 610 20.24 -29.11 -2.49
CA ASP A 610 20.68 -29.77 -1.22
C ASP A 610 22.08 -30.44 -1.13
N PRO A 611 22.70 -30.72 0.06
CA PRO A 611 22.13 -30.92 1.41
C PRO A 611 22.89 -30.28 2.59
N ASN A 612 22.20 -29.71 3.59
CA ASN A 612 22.65 -29.74 5.00
C ASN A 612 21.46 -29.42 5.92
N GLY A 613 20.74 -30.48 6.30
CA GLY A 613 19.64 -30.40 7.24
C GLY A 613 20.11 -30.10 8.66
N TYR A 614 19.35 -29.25 9.35
CA TYR A 614 18.79 -29.50 10.70
C TYR A 614 17.57 -28.57 10.86
N ILE A 615 16.37 -29.17 10.86
CA ILE A 615 15.11 -28.46 11.14
C ILE A 615 14.76 -28.73 12.60
N PHE A 616 14.76 -27.67 13.42
CA PHE A 616 14.00 -27.65 14.67
C PHE A 616 12.67 -26.93 14.40
N ALA A 617 11.58 -27.70 14.44
CA ALA A 617 10.22 -27.17 14.42
C ALA A 617 9.64 -27.26 15.84
N LEU A 618 9.20 -26.12 16.38
CA LEU A 618 8.34 -26.06 17.56
C LEU A 618 6.92 -25.72 17.09
N PHE A 619 6.02 -26.68 17.25
CA PHE A 619 4.58 -26.48 17.13
C PHE A 619 4.03 -25.98 18.47
N SER A 620 3.16 -24.97 18.45
CA SER A 620 2.08 -24.88 19.43
C SER A 620 0.78 -24.50 18.71
N ALA A 621 -0.26 -25.28 18.98
CA ALA A 621 -1.63 -25.03 18.56
C ALA A 621 -2.48 -24.64 19.79
N PRO A 622 -3.62 -23.94 19.60
CA PRO A 622 -4.31 -23.20 20.64
C PRO A 622 -5.58 -23.91 21.16
N TYR A 623 -5.86 -23.82 22.46
CA TYR A 623 -7.22 -23.97 23.01
C TYR A 623 -7.42 -23.02 24.21
N SER A 624 -8.51 -22.24 24.21
CA SER A 624 -8.96 -21.44 25.34
C SER A 624 -10.07 -22.18 26.11
N THR A 625 -10.09 -22.05 27.45
CA THR A 625 -11.10 -22.64 28.34
C THR A 625 -11.87 -21.53 29.08
N LEU A 626 -13.19 -21.71 29.25
CA LEU A 626 -14.11 -20.79 29.93
C LEU A 626 -14.42 -21.27 31.36
N TYR A 627 -14.45 -20.35 32.32
CA TYR A 627 -14.74 -20.61 33.75
C TYR A 627 -16.14 -20.12 34.15
N ASN A 628 -16.84 -20.85 35.03
CA ASN A 628 -18.14 -20.47 35.58
C ASN A 628 -18.18 -20.82 37.08
N PRO A 629 -18.08 -19.87 38.02
CA PRO A 629 -18.24 -20.16 39.44
C PRO A 629 -19.72 -20.16 39.83
N THR A 630 -20.19 -21.26 40.41
CA THR A 630 -21.44 -21.32 41.18
C THR A 630 -21.18 -20.73 42.58
N PRO A 631 -22.02 -19.80 43.10
CA PRO A 631 -21.68 -19.06 44.32
C PRO A 631 -22.14 -19.77 45.60
N CYS A 632 -21.26 -19.84 46.60
CA CYS A 632 -21.68 -19.89 48.01
C CYS A 632 -21.90 -18.45 48.47
N ILE A 633 -23.14 -18.09 48.79
CA ILE A 633 -23.52 -16.73 49.21
C ILE A 633 -23.73 -16.71 50.73
N PRO A 634 -22.96 -15.90 51.50
CA PRO A 634 -23.44 -15.37 52.78
C PRO A 634 -24.49 -14.28 52.51
N SER A 635 -25.57 -14.29 53.27
CA SER A 635 -26.84 -13.55 53.09
C SER A 635 -26.78 -12.01 53.17
N GLN A 636 -25.63 -11.37 52.90
CA GLN A 636 -25.45 -9.92 53.07
C GLN A 636 -24.93 -9.17 51.83
N CYS A 637 -24.72 -9.82 50.68
CA CYS A 637 -24.35 -9.09 49.44
C CYS A 637 -25.60 -8.62 48.66
N LYS A 638 -25.87 -7.31 48.67
CA LYS A 638 -26.96 -6.67 47.89
C LYS A 638 -26.62 -6.40 46.41
N SER A 639 -25.50 -6.90 45.89
CA SER A 639 -25.15 -6.80 44.47
C SER A 639 -24.41 -8.05 43.99
N LEU A 640 -24.71 -8.47 42.76
CA LEU A 640 -24.02 -9.57 42.08
C LEU A 640 -22.54 -9.20 41.84
N PRO A 641 -21.59 -10.12 42.06
CA PRO A 641 -20.19 -9.86 41.77
C PRO A 641 -19.97 -9.66 40.26
N PRO A 642 -19.05 -8.76 39.86
CA PRO A 642 -18.76 -8.52 38.45
C PRO A 642 -18.19 -9.77 37.78
N ARG A 643 -18.62 -10.03 36.53
CA ARG A 643 -18.07 -11.12 35.72
C ARG A 643 -16.72 -10.71 35.13
N ILE A 644 -15.80 -11.66 35.11
CA ILE A 644 -14.43 -11.48 34.67
C ILE A 644 -14.19 -12.40 33.49
N ALA A 645 -13.67 -11.87 32.39
CA ALA A 645 -13.20 -12.64 31.23
C ALA A 645 -11.68 -12.60 31.17
N VAL A 646 -11.04 -13.73 30.86
CA VAL A 646 -9.59 -13.81 30.67
C VAL A 646 -9.33 -14.27 29.25
N ASP A 647 -8.56 -13.50 28.49
CA ASP A 647 -8.26 -13.85 27.10
C ASP A 647 -7.03 -14.76 26.97
N ALA A 648 -6.73 -15.19 25.73
CA ALA A 648 -5.64 -16.10 25.39
C ALA A 648 -4.23 -15.56 25.72
N PHE A 649 -4.13 -14.30 26.16
CA PHE A 649 -2.90 -13.64 26.57
C PHE A 649 -2.86 -13.38 28.09
N GLY A 650 -3.83 -13.89 28.84
CA GLY A 650 -3.89 -13.76 30.30
C GLY A 650 -4.38 -12.40 30.79
N LEU A 651 -4.96 -11.57 29.93
CA LEU A 651 -5.50 -10.27 30.33
C LEU A 651 -6.88 -10.44 30.97
N VAL A 652 -7.06 -9.81 32.13
CA VAL A 652 -8.25 -9.92 32.97
C VAL A 652 -9.16 -8.72 32.74
N TRP A 653 -10.33 -8.97 32.16
CA TRP A 653 -11.31 -7.97 31.77
C TRP A 653 -12.53 -8.02 32.68
N ARG A 654 -12.98 -6.87 33.18
CA ARG A 654 -14.30 -6.73 33.80
C ARG A 654 -15.32 -6.51 32.69
N VAL A 655 -16.19 -7.48 32.45
CA VAL A 655 -17.15 -7.43 31.34
C VAL A 655 -18.57 -7.19 31.83
N SER A 656 -19.34 -6.39 31.09
CA SER A 656 -20.77 -6.23 31.37
C SER A 656 -21.52 -7.52 31.03
N GLU A 657 -22.75 -7.66 31.54
CA GLU A 657 -23.56 -8.86 31.29
C GLU A 657 -23.93 -9.00 29.81
N ALA A 658 -24.15 -7.87 29.11
CA ALA A 658 -24.37 -7.85 27.67
C ALA A 658 -23.12 -8.30 26.88
N ASP A 659 -21.93 -7.82 27.28
CA ASP A 659 -20.67 -8.22 26.64
C ASP A 659 -20.36 -9.71 26.89
N PHE A 660 -20.69 -10.21 28.08
CA PHE A 660 -20.55 -11.63 28.41
C PHE A 660 -21.42 -12.51 27.51
N HIS A 661 -22.68 -12.12 27.25
CA HIS A 661 -23.56 -12.85 26.35
C HIS A 661 -23.09 -12.76 24.88
N ALA A 662 -22.55 -11.61 24.45
CA ALA A 662 -21.98 -11.45 23.12
C ALA A 662 -20.70 -12.30 22.90
N LEU A 663 -19.80 -12.32 23.90
CA LEU A 663 -18.60 -13.16 23.89
C LEU A 663 -18.96 -14.65 23.91
N ARG A 664 -19.97 -15.04 24.69
CA ARG A 664 -20.50 -16.40 24.70
C ARG A 664 -21.11 -16.79 23.35
N ALA A 665 -21.89 -15.91 22.72
CA ALA A 665 -22.47 -16.15 21.41
C ALA A 665 -21.40 -16.27 20.30
N MET A 666 -20.30 -15.51 20.38
CA MET A 666 -19.14 -15.68 19.49
C MET A 666 -18.38 -17.00 19.74
N ALA A 667 -18.23 -17.41 20.99
CA ALA A 667 -17.62 -18.69 21.33
C ALA A 667 -18.50 -19.89 20.94
N GLU A 668 -19.83 -19.73 20.98
CA GLU A 668 -20.79 -20.76 20.55
C GLU A 668 -20.97 -20.79 19.02
N SER A 669 -20.85 -19.66 18.31
CA SER A 669 -20.96 -19.60 16.84
C SER A 669 -19.75 -20.17 16.10
N THR A 670 -18.62 -20.38 16.80
CA THR A 670 -17.42 -21.05 16.28
C THR A 670 -17.44 -22.58 16.44
N ARG A 671 -18.52 -23.16 17.01
CA ARG A 671 -18.68 -24.62 17.24
C ARG A 671 -19.13 -25.46 16.04
N ILE A 672 -19.32 -24.90 14.84
CA ILE A 672 -19.99 -25.63 13.72
C ILE A 672 -19.07 -26.67 13.00
N TYR A 673 -17.94 -27.09 13.60
CA TYR A 673 -17.07 -28.12 12.99
C TYR A 673 -16.61 -29.23 13.95
N ALA A 674 -17.54 -29.84 14.70
CA ALA A 674 -17.27 -31.10 15.40
C ALA A 674 -18.46 -32.07 15.28
N ALA A 675 -18.44 -32.89 14.23
CA ALA A 675 -19.16 -34.15 14.23
C ALA A 675 -18.27 -35.17 14.97
N HIS A 676 -18.52 -35.37 16.26
CA HIS A 676 -18.45 -36.63 17.02
C HIS A 676 -18.49 -36.35 18.53
N ASP A 677 -19.47 -36.97 19.20
CA ASP A 677 -19.66 -36.98 20.65
C ASP A 677 -18.45 -37.60 21.36
N TRP A 678 -17.74 -36.77 22.14
CA TRP A 678 -16.91 -37.24 23.25
C TRP A 678 -17.34 -36.48 24.50
N SER A 679 -18.38 -36.98 25.18
CA SER A 679 -18.67 -36.57 26.55
C SER A 679 -17.81 -37.43 27.49
N THR A 680 -16.72 -36.86 28.00
CA THR A 680 -16.08 -37.37 29.22
C THR A 680 -16.39 -36.38 30.33
N ARG A 681 -17.30 -36.75 31.24
CA ARG A 681 -17.56 -35.97 32.46
C ARG A 681 -16.33 -36.09 33.37
N VAL A 682 -15.53 -35.04 33.44
CA VAL A 682 -14.49 -34.90 34.47
C VAL A 682 -14.92 -33.77 35.41
N SER A 683 -15.27 -34.12 36.63
CA SER A 683 -15.55 -33.17 37.71
C SER A 683 -14.24 -32.52 38.18
N TYR A 684 -14.08 -31.21 38.02
CA TYR A 684 -12.93 -30.48 38.57
C TYR A 684 -13.35 -29.65 39.78
N THR A 685 -12.80 -29.99 40.95
CA THR A 685 -12.66 -29.11 42.11
C THR A 685 -11.35 -28.34 41.96
N CYS A 686 -11.38 -27.02 42.13
CA CYS A 686 -10.21 -26.15 42.03
C CYS A 686 -9.17 -26.46 43.10
N GLN A 687 -8.07 -27.13 42.72
CA GLN A 687 -6.77 -27.02 43.38
C GLN A 687 -5.67 -26.94 42.30
N PRO A 688 -4.55 -26.25 42.57
CA PRO A 688 -3.41 -26.20 41.64
C PRO A 688 -2.93 -27.62 41.41
N SER A 689 -2.85 -28.07 40.16
CA SER A 689 -2.38 -29.43 39.89
C SER A 689 -0.93 -29.56 40.31
N GLN A 690 -0.68 -30.36 41.35
CA GLN A 690 0.63 -30.69 41.88
C GLN A 690 1.42 -31.62 40.94
N ALA A 691 1.42 -31.42 39.62
CA ALA A 691 2.07 -32.36 38.70
C ALA A 691 2.72 -31.68 37.48
N ILE A 692 3.95 -32.12 37.17
CA ILE A 692 4.78 -31.75 36.04
C ILE A 692 4.79 -32.93 35.06
N ILE A 693 4.72 -32.66 33.76
CA ILE A 693 4.80 -33.70 32.72
C ILE A 693 6.18 -33.63 32.08
N LEU A 694 6.95 -34.73 32.17
CA LEU A 694 8.28 -34.85 31.58
C LEU A 694 8.23 -35.70 30.30
N PRO A 695 8.99 -35.33 29.24
CA PRO A 695 9.16 -36.17 28.07
C PRO A 695 9.99 -37.42 28.42
N SER A 696 9.63 -38.59 27.88
CA SER A 696 10.47 -39.78 28.03
C SER A 696 11.70 -39.68 27.13
N ASP A 697 12.87 -40.02 27.69
CA ASP A 697 14.13 -40.00 26.96
C ASP A 697 14.08 -40.99 25.78
N GLY A 698 14.18 -40.48 24.55
CA GLY A 698 14.42 -41.27 23.34
C GLY A 698 13.21 -41.71 22.48
N GLU A 699 11.97 -41.68 22.96
CA GLU A 699 10.79 -42.07 22.13
C GLU A 699 9.70 -40.99 22.11
N LYS A 700 9.33 -40.55 20.90
CA LYS A 700 8.59 -39.30 20.61
C LYS A 700 7.11 -39.26 21.03
N THR A 701 6.62 -40.18 21.86
CA THR A 701 5.19 -40.21 22.25
C THR A 701 4.91 -40.54 23.73
N GLY A 702 5.94 -40.70 24.58
CA GLY A 702 5.76 -40.98 26.01
C GLY A 702 5.84 -39.73 26.90
N TYR A 703 4.90 -39.59 27.83
CA TYR A 703 4.90 -38.55 28.85
C TYR A 703 4.76 -39.17 30.25
N VAL A 704 5.53 -38.68 31.21
CA VAL A 704 5.44 -39.12 32.61
C VAL A 704 4.97 -37.98 33.49
N ARG A 705 3.91 -38.22 34.26
CA ARG A 705 3.35 -37.28 35.22
C ARG A 705 4.07 -37.44 36.55
N VAL A 706 4.80 -36.41 36.97
CA VAL A 706 5.57 -36.36 38.21
C VAL A 706 4.96 -35.35 39.15
N TYR A 707 4.65 -35.73 40.38
CA TYR A 707 4.00 -34.80 41.29
C TYR A 707 4.99 -33.84 41.98
N THR A 708 4.61 -32.57 42.17
CA THR A 708 5.47 -31.48 42.68
C THR A 708 5.89 -31.67 44.14
N HIS A 709 5.25 -32.58 44.88
CA HIS A 709 5.69 -32.97 46.22
C HIS A 709 6.96 -33.85 46.22
N ALA A 710 7.42 -34.32 45.05
CA ALA A 710 8.70 -35.00 44.89
C ALA A 710 9.92 -34.05 44.90
N PHE A 711 9.71 -32.74 45.07
CA PHE A 711 10.77 -31.72 45.00
C PHE A 711 11.01 -31.08 46.36
N ASN A 712 12.28 -31.03 46.79
CA ASN A 712 12.71 -30.19 47.90
C ASN A 712 13.28 -28.88 47.35
N THR A 713 12.62 -27.77 47.64
CA THR A 713 13.02 -26.44 47.14
C THR A 713 14.45 -26.12 47.59
N GLY A 714 15.37 -25.99 46.63
CA GLY A 714 16.78 -25.66 46.89
C GLY A 714 17.78 -26.80 46.67
N THR A 715 17.35 -27.99 46.22
CA THR A 715 18.27 -29.11 45.91
C THR A 715 17.98 -29.72 44.54
N THR A 716 18.99 -30.33 43.90
CA THR A 716 18.85 -31.07 42.63
C THR A 716 18.37 -32.52 42.81
N SER A 717 18.21 -32.96 44.06
CA SER A 717 17.78 -34.30 44.46
C SER A 717 16.26 -34.40 44.58
N LEU A 718 15.70 -35.52 44.13
CA LEU A 718 14.27 -35.80 44.26
C LEU A 718 13.99 -36.40 45.63
N VAL A 719 12.89 -35.98 46.25
CA VAL A 719 12.42 -36.51 47.55
C VAL A 719 12.05 -37.98 47.43
N GLU A 720 11.53 -38.38 46.27
CA GLU A 720 11.27 -39.78 45.90
C GLU A 720 11.80 -40.06 44.48
N PRO A 721 12.43 -41.22 44.22
CA PRO A 721 12.91 -41.56 42.89
C PRO A 721 11.76 -41.66 41.88
N VAL A 722 11.90 -41.01 40.72
CA VAL A 722 10.89 -41.00 39.67
C VAL A 722 11.26 -42.03 38.63
N THR A 723 10.49 -43.12 38.54
CA THR A 723 10.68 -44.15 37.50
C THR A 723 9.78 -43.85 36.31
N LEU A 724 10.38 -43.64 35.14
CA LEU A 724 9.65 -43.46 33.89
C LEU A 724 9.02 -44.78 33.42
N ALA A 725 8.07 -44.67 32.49
CA ALA A 725 7.42 -45.83 31.87
C ALA A 725 8.40 -46.78 31.13
N ASN A 726 9.56 -46.28 30.71
CA ASN A 726 10.63 -47.08 30.10
C ASN A 726 11.56 -47.75 31.14
N GLY A 727 11.24 -47.68 32.43
CA GLY A 727 11.98 -48.30 33.53
C GLY A 727 13.17 -47.48 34.05
N VAL A 728 13.45 -46.31 33.47
CA VAL A 728 14.54 -45.44 33.94
C VAL A 728 14.11 -44.71 35.21
N THR A 729 14.83 -44.95 36.32
CA THR A 729 14.59 -44.27 37.61
C THR A 729 15.54 -43.08 37.80
N TYR A 730 15.00 -41.88 37.92
CA TYR A 730 15.73 -40.69 38.31
C TYR A 730 15.68 -40.50 39.83
N THR A 731 16.83 -40.52 40.48
CA THR A 731 17.01 -40.01 41.85
C THR A 731 17.40 -38.52 41.86
N THR A 732 17.89 -38.03 40.72
CA THR A 732 18.26 -36.64 40.40
C THR A 732 17.97 -36.40 38.93
N PHE A 733 17.41 -35.24 38.56
CA PHE A 733 17.15 -34.92 37.15
C PHE A 733 18.41 -34.44 36.42
N PRO A 734 18.51 -34.65 35.09
CA PRO A 734 19.52 -34.00 34.26
C PRO A 734 19.44 -32.47 34.35
N GLN A 735 20.59 -31.79 34.29
CA GLN A 735 20.69 -30.34 34.49
C GLN A 735 19.74 -29.51 33.60
N HIS A 736 19.57 -29.90 32.34
CA HIS A 736 18.67 -29.19 31.41
C HIS A 736 17.18 -29.22 31.84
N ILE A 737 16.73 -30.27 32.54
CA ILE A 737 15.38 -30.32 33.12
C ILE A 737 15.30 -29.40 34.35
N ILE A 738 16.37 -29.36 35.15
CA ILE A 738 16.46 -28.46 36.31
C ILE A 738 16.43 -26.99 35.86
N ASP A 739 17.13 -26.64 34.79
CA ASP A 739 17.15 -25.29 34.22
C ASP A 739 15.74 -24.91 33.70
N LEU A 740 15.06 -25.85 33.03
CA LEU A 740 13.69 -25.64 32.55
C LEU A 740 12.71 -25.43 33.71
N LEU A 741 12.79 -26.25 34.76
CA LEU A 741 11.95 -26.12 35.95
C LEU A 741 12.21 -24.81 36.68
N SER A 742 13.47 -24.35 36.71
CA SER A 742 13.85 -23.09 37.33
C SER A 742 13.22 -21.89 36.61
N ILE A 743 13.19 -21.92 35.26
CA ILE A 743 12.51 -20.92 34.43
C ILE A 743 10.98 -20.92 34.69
N VAL A 744 10.37 -22.11 34.79
CA VAL A 744 8.94 -22.26 35.06
C VAL A 744 8.58 -21.74 36.46
N TYR A 745 9.36 -22.08 37.48
CA TYR A 745 9.14 -21.59 38.85
C TYR A 745 9.36 -20.07 38.97
N GLN A 746 10.39 -19.51 38.32
CA GLN A 746 10.63 -18.07 38.28
C GLN A 746 9.44 -17.31 37.66
N ARG A 747 8.86 -17.84 36.57
CA ARG A 747 7.71 -17.22 35.91
C ARG A 747 6.40 -17.38 36.67
N THR A 748 6.24 -18.48 37.40
CA THR A 748 4.98 -18.78 38.10
C THR A 748 4.90 -18.11 39.47
N TRP A 749 6.03 -17.88 40.14
CA TRP A 749 6.06 -17.40 41.53
C TRP A 749 6.89 -16.13 41.77
N GLY A 750 7.55 -15.57 40.74
CA GLY A 750 8.07 -14.19 40.77
C GLY A 750 9.24 -13.90 41.73
N ALA A 751 10.11 -14.87 42.02
CA ALA A 751 11.32 -14.64 42.83
C ALA A 751 12.61 -15.05 42.09
N THR A 752 13.60 -14.15 42.08
CA THR A 752 14.97 -14.37 41.59
C THR A 752 15.76 -15.27 42.54
N PHE A 753 16.43 -16.29 42.01
CA PHE A 753 17.37 -17.13 42.76
C PHE A 753 18.66 -16.34 43.04
N GLY A 754 18.88 -15.98 44.30
CA GLY A 754 20.19 -15.63 44.85
C GLY A 754 20.48 -16.50 46.08
N PRO A 755 21.74 -16.75 46.46
CA PRO A 755 22.06 -17.55 47.63
C PRO A 755 21.57 -16.79 48.89
N MET A 756 20.52 -17.30 49.52
CA MET A 756 20.04 -16.74 50.79
C MET A 756 21.00 -17.14 51.92
N GLY A 757 21.69 -16.13 52.46
CA GLY A 757 22.24 -16.19 53.81
C GLY A 757 21.15 -16.46 54.84
N GLU A 758 21.54 -17.14 55.91
CA GLU A 758 20.70 -17.68 56.96
C GLU A 758 19.68 -16.68 57.54
N ALA A 759 18.40 -16.89 57.25
CA ALA A 759 17.30 -16.30 58.01
C ALA A 759 16.40 -17.43 58.53
N LYS A 760 16.40 -17.62 59.85
CA LYS A 760 15.61 -18.63 60.56
C LYS A 760 14.12 -18.31 60.45
N TRP A 761 13.33 -19.30 60.06
CA TRP A 761 11.86 -19.27 60.13
C TRP A 761 11.36 -19.41 61.57
N PRO A 762 10.31 -18.67 62.00
CA PRO A 762 9.62 -18.94 63.25
C PRO A 762 8.74 -20.19 63.12
N LYS A 763 8.79 -21.05 64.15
CA LYS A 763 7.97 -22.27 64.27
C LYS A 763 6.48 -21.93 64.33
N THR A 764 5.67 -22.67 63.59
CA THR A 764 4.23 -22.79 63.77
C THR A 764 3.91 -23.77 64.91
N ALA A 765 3.01 -23.37 65.82
CA ALA A 765 2.08 -24.17 66.64
C ALA A 765 1.51 -23.23 67.73
N GLY A 766 0.22 -23.17 68.08
CA GLY A 766 -0.95 -23.99 67.78
C GLY A 766 -2.23 -23.22 68.17
N GLY A 767 -3.40 -23.82 67.91
CA GLY A 767 -4.75 -23.23 68.10
C GLY A 767 -5.21 -23.10 69.56
N PRO A 768 -6.50 -23.40 69.85
CA PRO A 768 -7.69 -22.58 69.60
C PRO A 768 -8.35 -22.07 70.92
N GLU A 769 -9.48 -21.37 70.78
CA GLU A 769 -10.52 -21.04 71.80
C GLU A 769 -10.51 -19.68 72.55
N ARG A 770 -11.71 -19.04 72.46
CA ARG A 770 -12.47 -18.27 73.46
C ARG A 770 -11.84 -17.04 74.14
N ALA A 771 -12.32 -15.85 73.78
CA ALA A 771 -13.42 -15.11 74.43
C ALA A 771 -13.76 -13.87 73.59
#